data_AF-A0A7X6BF15-F1
#
_entry.id   AF-A0A7X6BF15-F1
#
_cell.length_a   1.000
_cell.length_b   1.000
_cell.length_c   1.000
_cell.angle_alpha   90.00
_cell.angle_beta   90.00
_cell.angle_gamma   90.00
#
_symmetry.space_group_name_H-M   'P 1'
#
loop_
_entity.id
_entity.type
_entity.pdbx_description
1 polymer ?
#
loop_
_entity_poly.entity_id
_entity_poly.type
_entity_poly.pdbx_seq_one_letter_code
_entity_poly.pdbx_strand_id
1 'polypeptide(L)'
;MPDAAILHTPGSPYLLTLRDALRATEACIAAFEIGGLQVEILATSDSVFAIIRREGAGGLAVRAAFIPAPFDCVAARKAPEEAARLRVTSRLGEHVIAFVAAQDALEQIRIITRFTPAVATVLPFVPRDLYPLGGRDDPLRAEGTVEASQRGINTGLLYFRIDEPAFGNVLYVQNLTASNDYFRTTGTKPREVVGGAWPELGYKLPVPSEDADPAEVALAAGETVRLSDMILVLRHEAPPHERESARQFLQMLGTAYRMLEPPPVAYRDWVARAERSLRDLEEAPEATVRHYGHRYVHPYTAAEYPDIMVQMSVIAALHDWGNWRGEPHPLEAELKAGVRKFYDPELKTLRRYLPNVGKDKDADAVDSWYLYHPLVNLGFLALDGDAEARELFVASLDYGIRAARHFDYRWPIQYDVTDFSVITAEAPADGRGQTDVGGIYAWVMLQAYELTDETQYLDEARAAIDAAMGLRFDINYQANLTAWGAAACMRLWRITNRDVYLQQSYVYLASFLHNAVIWDSQIGHAASYETFLAVTCLQDAPYMAMYECFDSFVAFAHYLDDGGPELEPEARMLIGEYCKYVLSRAWYYYPDALPDDAIAEKQREANGHIDRTLSFPLEDLYPDGQQAGQVGQEVYGAGAAFIFASRAFHRIDGAPFLLFCDSLVRAVERTGDKALTLQLDAGETATANVRLVRLKRRKLTKANLTTAGGDAIRPSGTSDDRIDYVVPANGRLILTWE
;
A
#
# COMPACT_ATOMS: atom_id res chain seq x y z
N MET A 1 0.66 35.35 -33.91
CA MET A 1 0.27 34.08 -34.56
C MET A 1 -1.23 33.96 -34.44
N PRO A 2 -1.95 33.53 -35.48
CA PRO A 2 -3.40 33.53 -35.50
C PRO A 2 -3.97 32.44 -34.58
N ASP A 3 -5.18 32.71 -34.07
CA ASP A 3 -5.99 31.89 -33.18
C ASP A 3 -5.81 30.39 -33.40
N ALA A 4 -5.13 29.74 -32.46
CA ALA A 4 -5.19 28.30 -32.31
C ALA A 4 -6.62 27.95 -31.88
N ALA A 5 -7.28 27.13 -32.69
CA ALA A 5 -8.60 26.61 -32.42
C ALA A 5 -8.69 26.10 -30.98
N ILE A 6 -9.60 26.68 -30.20
CA ILE A 6 -10.14 26.05 -28.99
C ILE A 6 -10.72 24.72 -29.49
N LEU A 7 -9.97 23.64 -29.31
CA LEU A 7 -10.49 22.29 -29.49
C LEU A 7 -11.64 22.17 -28.49
N HIS A 8 -12.87 22.28 -28.97
CA HIS A 8 -14.05 22.01 -28.16
C HIS A 8 -13.95 20.56 -27.68
N THR A 9 -13.67 20.37 -26.39
CA THR A 9 -13.77 19.05 -25.77
C THR A 9 -15.17 18.51 -26.05
N PRO A 10 -15.31 17.37 -26.77
CA PRO A 10 -16.61 16.81 -27.07
C PRO A 10 -17.28 16.36 -25.76
N GLY A 11 -18.48 16.87 -25.49
CA GLY A 11 -19.25 16.52 -24.30
C GLY A 11 -20.19 15.35 -24.54
N SER A 12 -20.30 14.43 -23.58
CA SER A 12 -21.31 13.37 -23.64
C SER A 12 -22.74 13.94 -23.53
N PRO A 13 -23.78 13.20 -23.96
CA PRO A 13 -25.16 13.57 -23.71
C PRO A 13 -25.45 13.80 -22.22
N TYR A 14 -24.81 13.04 -21.33
CA TYR A 14 -24.97 13.16 -19.88
C TYR A 14 -24.41 14.47 -19.34
N LEU A 15 -23.28 14.94 -19.89
CA LEU A 15 -22.70 16.24 -19.57
C LEU A 15 -23.62 17.39 -20.02
N LEU A 16 -24.19 17.28 -21.22
CA LEU A 16 -25.09 18.28 -21.76
C LEU A 16 -26.39 18.39 -20.94
N THR A 17 -26.96 17.26 -20.51
CA THR A 17 -28.12 17.25 -19.59
C THR A 17 -27.80 17.98 -18.27
N LEU A 18 -26.65 17.71 -17.66
CA LEU A 18 -26.22 18.42 -16.45
C LEU A 18 -26.07 19.92 -16.70
N ARG A 19 -25.42 20.31 -17.79
CA ARG A 19 -25.20 21.71 -18.15
C ARG A 19 -26.51 22.46 -18.35
N ASP A 20 -27.49 21.84 -18.98
CA ASP A 20 -28.81 22.44 -19.18
C ASP A 20 -29.56 22.58 -17.85
N ALA A 21 -29.47 21.57 -16.97
CA ALA A 21 -30.05 21.64 -15.62
C ALA A 21 -29.44 22.75 -14.76
N LEU A 22 -28.12 22.96 -14.85
CA LEU A 22 -27.43 24.05 -14.14
C LEU A 22 -27.79 25.45 -14.66
N ARG A 23 -28.27 25.55 -15.91
CA ARG A 23 -28.77 26.81 -16.49
C ARG A 23 -30.25 27.05 -16.21
N ALA A 24 -31.01 25.97 -16.08
CA ALA A 24 -32.38 26.03 -15.63
C ALA A 24 -32.42 26.37 -14.13
N THR A 25 -33.50 27.00 -13.69
CA THR A 25 -33.76 27.19 -12.26
C THR A 25 -34.44 25.94 -11.72
N GLU A 26 -33.71 24.82 -11.70
CA GLU A 26 -34.21 23.58 -11.10
C GLU A 26 -34.47 23.79 -9.60
N ALA A 27 -35.53 23.14 -9.09
CA ALA A 27 -35.89 23.28 -7.68
C ALA A 27 -34.86 22.57 -6.80
N CYS A 28 -34.23 23.32 -5.90
CA CYS A 28 -33.36 22.76 -4.86
C CYS A 28 -34.18 21.89 -3.90
N ILE A 29 -33.79 20.62 -3.74
CA ILE A 29 -34.47 19.65 -2.87
C ILE A 29 -33.99 19.78 -1.42
N ALA A 30 -32.69 19.99 -1.24
CA ALA A 30 -32.04 20.20 0.04
C ALA A 30 -30.73 20.97 -0.16
N ALA A 31 -30.31 21.72 0.85
CA ALA A 31 -29.03 22.42 0.83
C ALA A 31 -28.40 22.37 2.23
N PHE A 32 -27.07 22.45 2.27
CA PHE A 32 -26.30 22.59 3.49
C PHE A 32 -24.96 23.27 3.20
N GLU A 33 -24.29 23.71 4.26
CA GLU A 33 -22.98 24.37 4.19
C GLU A 33 -21.95 23.54 4.94
N ILE A 34 -20.70 23.64 4.49
CA ILE A 34 -19.54 23.01 5.13
C ILE A 34 -18.31 23.89 4.91
N GLY A 35 -17.80 24.49 5.98
CA GLY A 35 -16.71 25.46 5.88
C GLY A 35 -17.03 26.59 4.91
N GLY A 36 -16.15 26.79 3.92
CA GLY A 36 -16.35 27.78 2.85
C GLY A 36 -17.17 27.29 1.66
N LEU A 37 -17.83 26.13 1.78
CA LEU A 37 -18.53 25.47 0.67
C LEU A 37 -20.05 25.48 0.87
N GLN A 38 -20.76 25.78 -0.22
CA GLN A 38 -22.21 25.64 -0.32
C GLN A 38 -22.54 24.39 -1.12
N VAL A 39 -23.44 23.57 -0.59
CA VAL A 39 -23.88 22.35 -1.26
C VAL A 39 -25.38 22.44 -1.52
N GLU A 40 -25.77 22.42 -2.78
CA GLU A 40 -27.17 22.34 -3.23
C GLU A 40 -27.43 20.99 -3.85
N ILE A 41 -28.56 20.37 -3.50
CA ILE A 41 -28.97 19.10 -4.09
C ILE A 41 -30.15 19.34 -5.03
N LEU A 42 -29.95 18.99 -6.29
CA LEU A 42 -30.95 19.12 -7.35
C LEU A 42 -31.24 17.77 -8.01
N ALA A 43 -32.44 17.64 -8.57
CA ALA A 43 -32.83 16.51 -9.39
C ALA A 43 -32.98 16.99 -10.84
N THR A 44 -32.39 16.24 -11.76
CA THR A 44 -32.60 16.41 -13.21
C THR A 44 -33.61 15.36 -13.69
N SER A 45 -33.82 15.29 -15.00
CA SER A 45 -34.67 14.25 -15.61
C SER A 45 -34.15 12.82 -15.42
N ASP A 46 -32.86 12.64 -15.14
CA ASP A 46 -32.19 11.34 -15.12
C ASP A 46 -31.29 11.11 -13.91
N SER A 47 -31.11 12.09 -13.03
CA SER A 47 -30.10 12.03 -11.97
C SER A 47 -30.43 12.90 -10.77
N VAL A 48 -29.77 12.60 -9.66
CA VAL A 48 -29.68 13.50 -8.51
C VAL A 48 -28.23 13.98 -8.40
N PHE A 49 -28.03 15.29 -8.34
CA PHE A 49 -26.71 15.91 -8.22
C PHE A 49 -26.56 16.68 -6.91
N ALA A 50 -25.39 16.60 -6.29
CA ALA A 50 -24.91 17.59 -5.35
C ALA A 50 -23.99 18.58 -6.07
N ILE A 51 -24.36 19.85 -6.03
CA ILE A 51 -23.60 20.97 -6.60
C ILE A 51 -22.86 21.64 -5.45
N ILE A 52 -21.54 21.48 -5.42
CA ILE A 52 -20.64 21.98 -4.38
C ILE A 52 -19.95 23.23 -4.94
N ARG A 53 -20.14 24.38 -4.31
CA ARG A 53 -19.58 25.66 -4.76
C ARG A 53 -18.69 26.28 -3.70
N ARG A 54 -17.63 26.93 -4.17
CA ARG A 54 -16.81 27.86 -3.39
C ARG A 54 -17.05 29.25 -3.95
N GLU A 55 -17.42 30.21 -3.09
CA GLU A 55 -17.73 31.56 -3.53
C GLU A 55 -16.58 32.16 -4.37
N GLY A 56 -16.90 32.62 -5.59
CA GLY A 56 -15.93 33.22 -6.51
C GLY A 56 -14.90 32.25 -7.12
N ALA A 57 -14.93 30.96 -6.78
CA ALA A 57 -13.88 30.00 -7.09
C ALA A 57 -14.38 28.70 -7.74
N GLY A 58 -15.55 28.74 -8.40
CA GLY A 58 -16.09 27.58 -9.14
C GLY A 58 -16.67 26.51 -8.23
N GLY A 59 -16.69 25.26 -8.72
CA GLY A 59 -17.32 24.17 -7.98
C GLY A 59 -17.15 22.78 -8.59
N LEU A 60 -17.92 21.84 -8.06
CA LEU A 60 -18.07 20.46 -8.49
C LEU A 60 -19.55 20.13 -8.61
N ALA A 61 -19.94 19.40 -9.65
CA ALA A 61 -21.20 18.67 -9.68
C ALA A 61 -20.92 17.19 -9.49
N VAL A 62 -21.61 16.59 -8.52
CA VAL A 62 -21.42 15.21 -8.12
C VAL A 62 -22.74 14.46 -8.32
N ARG A 63 -22.76 13.47 -9.21
CA ARG A 63 -23.93 12.64 -9.47
C ARG A 63 -24.09 11.62 -8.35
N ALA A 64 -24.98 11.89 -7.41
CA ALA A 64 -25.24 10.98 -6.30
C ALA A 64 -26.00 9.72 -6.76
N ALA A 65 -26.85 9.83 -7.78
CA ALA A 65 -27.52 8.69 -8.38
C ALA A 65 -27.88 8.97 -9.85
N PHE A 66 -27.79 7.95 -10.70
CA PHE A 66 -28.33 7.94 -12.06
C PHE A 66 -29.57 7.04 -12.10
N ILE A 67 -30.68 7.59 -12.55
CA ILE A 67 -31.99 6.93 -12.63
C ILE A 67 -32.53 7.13 -14.05
N PRO A 68 -32.33 6.17 -14.98
CA PRO A 68 -32.77 6.28 -16.37
C PRO A 68 -34.27 6.00 -16.53
N ALA A 69 -35.10 6.57 -15.66
CA ALA A 69 -36.55 6.44 -15.65
C ALA A 69 -37.17 7.63 -14.90
N PRO A 70 -38.44 8.01 -15.18
CA PRO A 70 -39.14 8.98 -14.36
C PRO A 70 -39.11 8.60 -12.87
N PHE A 71 -38.78 9.57 -12.02
CA PHE A 71 -38.66 9.36 -10.58
C PHE A 71 -39.19 10.55 -9.79
N ASP A 72 -39.60 10.27 -8.55
CA ASP A 72 -39.89 11.28 -7.54
C ASP A 72 -38.72 11.33 -6.55
N CYS A 73 -38.18 12.52 -6.30
CA CYS A 73 -37.14 12.72 -5.30
C CYS A 73 -37.65 13.64 -4.19
N VAL A 74 -37.55 13.18 -2.94
CA VAL A 74 -37.97 13.93 -1.77
C VAL A 74 -36.89 13.91 -0.69
N ALA A 75 -36.78 15.01 0.06
CA ALA A 75 -36.02 15.01 1.31
C ALA A 75 -36.65 14.02 2.30
N ALA A 76 -35.81 13.20 2.93
CA ALA A 76 -36.19 12.22 3.92
C ALA A 76 -35.65 12.62 5.30
N ARG A 77 -36.14 11.95 6.35
CA ARG A 77 -35.62 12.16 7.71
C ARG A 77 -34.17 11.67 7.78
N LYS A 78 -33.25 12.60 8.01
CA LYS A 78 -31.83 12.32 8.17
C LYS A 78 -31.49 11.67 9.51
N ALA A 79 -30.43 10.87 9.53
CA ALA A 79 -29.79 10.39 10.76
C ALA A 79 -28.99 11.53 11.43
N PRO A 80 -28.64 11.43 12.73
CA PRO A 80 -27.96 12.50 13.46
C PRO A 80 -26.67 13.02 12.79
N GLU A 81 -25.90 12.13 12.18
CA GLU A 81 -24.62 12.38 11.51
C GLU A 81 -24.78 12.89 10.07
N GLU A 82 -25.98 12.82 9.50
CA GLU A 82 -26.23 13.20 8.11
C GLU A 82 -26.52 14.70 8.01
N ALA A 83 -25.92 15.35 7.02
CA ALA A 83 -26.26 16.72 6.61
C ALA A 83 -27.61 16.73 5.88
N ALA A 84 -27.82 15.78 4.96
CA ALA A 84 -29.05 15.59 4.21
C ALA A 84 -29.30 14.11 3.91
N ARG A 85 -30.57 13.76 3.68
CA ARG A 85 -30.97 12.44 3.19
C ARG A 85 -32.09 12.58 2.18
N LEU A 86 -32.03 11.82 1.10
CA LEU A 86 -33.03 11.79 0.05
C LEU A 86 -33.57 10.38 -0.13
N ARG A 87 -34.83 10.32 -0.55
CA ARG A 87 -35.49 9.11 -1.03
C ARG A 87 -35.94 9.36 -2.47
N VAL A 88 -35.47 8.52 -3.38
CA VAL A 88 -35.78 8.58 -4.81
C VAL A 88 -36.58 7.34 -5.16
N THR A 89 -37.81 7.51 -5.64
CA THR A 89 -38.68 6.38 -6.01
C THR A 89 -38.90 6.40 -7.52
N SER A 90 -38.63 5.28 -8.20
CA SER A 90 -38.90 5.10 -9.62
C SER A 90 -39.48 3.70 -9.88
N ARG A 91 -39.74 3.38 -11.16
CA ARG A 91 -40.13 2.00 -11.54
C ARG A 91 -39.02 0.97 -11.35
N LEU A 92 -37.75 1.41 -11.29
CA LEU A 92 -36.62 0.51 -11.05
C LEU A 92 -36.59 0.06 -9.58
N GLY A 93 -37.05 0.91 -8.66
CA GLY A 93 -36.96 0.67 -7.23
C GLY A 93 -36.78 1.96 -6.44
N GLU A 94 -36.29 1.82 -5.22
CA GLU A 94 -36.01 2.94 -4.32
C GLU A 94 -34.49 3.15 -4.20
N HIS A 95 -34.05 4.40 -4.35
CA HIS A 95 -32.71 4.81 -3.94
C HIS A 95 -32.79 5.63 -2.65
N VAL A 96 -31.90 5.33 -1.72
CA VAL A 96 -31.69 6.15 -0.51
C VAL A 96 -30.29 6.74 -0.58
N ILE A 97 -30.23 8.07 -0.61
CA ILE A 97 -28.98 8.83 -0.74
C ILE A 97 -28.75 9.57 0.57
N ALA A 98 -27.64 9.29 1.23
CA ALA A 98 -27.22 9.95 2.47
C ALA A 98 -26.01 10.84 2.19
N PHE A 99 -26.04 12.07 2.72
CA PHE A 99 -24.94 13.02 2.67
C PHE A 99 -24.43 13.24 4.08
N VAL A 100 -23.19 12.90 4.34
CA VAL A 100 -22.48 13.20 5.58
C VAL A 100 -21.47 14.29 5.26
N ALA A 101 -21.47 15.37 6.03
CA ALA A 101 -20.52 16.46 5.87
C ALA A 101 -19.83 16.69 7.22
N ALA A 102 -18.51 16.75 7.21
CA ALA A 102 -17.70 16.99 8.39
C ALA A 102 -16.57 17.97 8.07
N GLN A 103 -16.25 18.84 9.03
CA GLN A 103 -15.13 19.76 8.92
C GLN A 103 -14.27 19.62 10.19
N ASP A 104 -13.18 18.87 10.05
CA ASP A 104 -12.09 18.86 11.02
C ASP A 104 -11.01 19.85 10.55
N ALA A 105 -9.91 19.34 10.00
CA ALA A 105 -8.87 20.16 9.35
C ALA A 105 -9.20 20.51 7.88
N LEU A 106 -9.94 19.64 7.20
CA LEU A 106 -10.31 19.77 5.78
C LEU A 106 -11.81 19.57 5.62
N GLU A 107 -12.41 20.20 4.61
CA GLU A 107 -13.80 19.97 4.25
C GLU A 107 -13.97 18.57 3.64
N GLN A 108 -14.90 17.79 4.20
CA GLN A 108 -15.16 16.40 3.84
C GLN A 108 -16.64 16.16 3.55
N ILE A 109 -16.94 15.52 2.43
CA ILE A 109 -18.30 15.12 2.07
C ILE A 109 -18.30 13.64 1.71
N ARG A 110 -19.11 12.83 2.40
CA ARG A 110 -19.36 11.43 2.05
C ARG A 110 -20.79 11.28 1.54
N ILE A 111 -20.95 10.72 0.35
CA ILE A 111 -22.25 10.49 -0.29
C ILE A 111 -22.44 9.00 -0.48
N ILE A 112 -23.52 8.49 0.08
CA ILE A 112 -23.78 7.06 0.12
C ILE A 112 -25.11 6.72 -0.53
N THR A 113 -25.05 5.92 -1.60
CA THR A 113 -26.22 5.57 -2.43
C THR A 113 -26.54 4.09 -2.29
N ARG A 114 -27.69 3.80 -1.70
CA ARG A 114 -28.28 2.46 -1.61
C ARG A 114 -29.40 2.33 -2.63
N PHE A 115 -29.54 1.16 -3.23
CA PHE A 115 -30.61 0.85 -4.16
C PHE A 115 -31.31 -0.44 -3.76
N THR A 116 -32.64 -0.40 -3.73
CA THR A 116 -33.51 -1.55 -3.50
C THR A 116 -34.37 -1.75 -4.75
N PRO A 117 -34.07 -2.75 -5.59
CA PRO A 117 -34.82 -2.99 -6.83
C PRO A 117 -36.28 -3.34 -6.53
N ALA A 118 -37.23 -2.80 -7.30
CA ALA A 118 -38.64 -3.20 -7.23
C ALA A 118 -38.89 -4.56 -7.92
N VAL A 119 -38.04 -4.90 -8.89
CA VAL A 119 -38.05 -6.15 -9.65
C VAL A 119 -36.61 -6.61 -9.85
N ALA A 120 -36.40 -7.89 -10.14
CA ALA A 120 -35.07 -8.37 -10.49
C ALA A 120 -34.52 -7.57 -11.69
N THR A 121 -33.36 -6.94 -11.53
CA THR A 121 -32.88 -5.91 -12.46
C THR A 121 -31.38 -6.04 -12.72
N VAL A 122 -31.01 -6.06 -14.00
CA VAL A 122 -29.63 -5.78 -14.43
C VAL A 122 -29.51 -4.27 -14.63
N LEU A 123 -28.56 -3.63 -13.95
CA LEU A 123 -28.37 -2.18 -14.09
C LEU A 123 -27.77 -1.86 -15.47
N PRO A 124 -28.30 -0.85 -16.18
CA PRO A 124 -27.72 -0.39 -17.43
C PRO A 124 -26.44 0.40 -17.15
N PHE A 125 -25.77 0.82 -18.23
CA PHE A 125 -24.65 1.77 -18.17
C PHE A 125 -24.96 2.96 -17.24
N VAL A 126 -24.01 3.25 -16.35
CA VAL A 126 -24.05 4.43 -15.47
C VAL A 126 -22.92 5.38 -15.87
N PRO A 127 -23.22 6.65 -16.16
CA PRO A 127 -22.20 7.66 -16.47
C PRO A 127 -21.31 7.96 -15.27
N ARG A 128 -20.16 8.56 -15.55
CA ARG A 128 -19.23 9.11 -14.56
C ARG A 128 -19.96 10.08 -13.61
N ASP A 129 -19.48 10.16 -12.36
CA ASP A 129 -20.21 10.83 -11.28
C ASP A 129 -19.62 12.16 -10.82
N LEU A 130 -18.53 12.65 -11.42
CA LEU A 130 -17.88 13.89 -11.00
C LEU A 130 -17.60 14.82 -12.18
N TYR A 131 -17.97 16.10 -12.02
CA TYR A 131 -17.84 17.13 -13.04
C TYR A 131 -17.28 18.42 -12.42
N PRO A 132 -16.06 18.85 -12.77
CA PRO A 132 -15.55 20.17 -12.43
C PRO A 132 -16.42 21.27 -13.04
N LEU A 133 -16.68 22.35 -12.30
CA LEU A 133 -17.55 23.46 -12.73
C LEU A 133 -16.76 24.74 -12.95
N GLY A 134 -16.86 25.26 -14.17
CA GLY A 134 -16.24 26.50 -14.60
C GLY A 134 -17.10 27.74 -14.32
N GLY A 135 -16.77 28.85 -14.98
CA GLY A 135 -17.56 30.09 -14.87
C GLY A 135 -19.03 29.91 -15.25
N ARG A 136 -19.95 30.35 -14.36
CA ARG A 136 -21.41 30.14 -14.44
C ARG A 136 -21.82 28.66 -14.36
N ASP A 137 -21.11 27.88 -13.56
CA ASP A 137 -21.32 26.44 -13.37
C ASP A 137 -21.27 25.63 -14.67
N ASP A 138 -20.56 26.10 -15.69
CA ASP A 138 -20.46 25.38 -16.97
C ASP A 138 -19.27 24.41 -16.90
N PRO A 139 -19.49 23.08 -16.90
CA PRO A 139 -18.40 22.12 -16.77
C PRO A 139 -17.44 22.13 -17.98
N LEU A 140 -17.89 22.61 -19.14
CA LEU A 140 -17.05 22.79 -20.33
C LEU A 140 -16.13 24.02 -20.23
N ARG A 141 -16.18 24.78 -19.13
CA ARG A 141 -15.37 25.97 -18.88
C ARG A 141 -14.45 25.82 -17.67
N ALA A 142 -14.38 24.63 -17.10
CA ALA A 142 -13.43 24.32 -16.05
C ALA A 142 -12.10 23.93 -16.70
N GLU A 143 -10.99 24.42 -16.18
CA GLU A 143 -9.64 23.98 -16.55
C GLU A 143 -8.97 23.39 -15.32
N GLY A 144 -8.18 22.34 -15.50
CA GLY A 144 -7.54 21.63 -14.40
C GLY A 144 -6.69 20.46 -14.84
N THR A 145 -6.09 19.80 -13.87
CA THR A 145 -5.12 18.72 -14.07
C THR A 145 -5.48 17.53 -13.20
N VAL A 146 -5.56 16.34 -13.78
CA VAL A 146 -5.61 15.07 -13.04
C VAL A 146 -4.19 14.67 -12.68
N GLU A 147 -3.91 14.55 -11.39
CA GLU A 147 -2.58 14.21 -10.87
C GLU A 147 -2.44 12.69 -10.64
N ALA A 148 -3.52 12.01 -10.25
CA ALA A 148 -3.55 10.55 -10.10
C ALA A 148 -4.98 10.00 -10.27
N SER A 149 -5.10 8.82 -10.88
CA SER A 149 -6.34 8.03 -10.99
C SER A 149 -6.10 6.58 -10.61
N GLN A 150 -7.15 5.80 -10.34
CA GLN A 150 -7.02 4.38 -10.01
C GLN A 150 -6.17 3.63 -11.05
N ARG A 151 -5.18 2.86 -10.57
CA ARG A 151 -4.39 1.92 -11.38
C ARG A 151 -4.91 0.51 -11.18
N GLY A 152 -5.31 -0.17 -12.25
CA GLY A 152 -5.81 -1.54 -12.15
C GLY A 152 -6.92 -1.70 -11.09
N ILE A 153 -6.70 -2.61 -10.12
CA ILE A 153 -7.64 -2.97 -9.05
C ILE A 153 -7.34 -2.29 -7.71
N ASN A 154 -6.39 -1.33 -7.71
CA ASN A 154 -5.98 -0.59 -6.52
C ASN A 154 -7.13 0.30 -6.01
N THR A 155 -6.87 1.08 -4.98
CA THR A 155 -7.86 1.99 -4.38
C THR A 155 -8.59 2.79 -5.46
N GLY A 156 -9.92 2.79 -5.42
CA GLY A 156 -10.75 3.61 -6.28
C GLY A 156 -10.61 5.09 -5.92
N LEU A 157 -9.53 5.73 -6.35
CA LEU A 157 -9.23 7.12 -6.04
C LEU A 157 -8.98 7.97 -7.29
N LEU A 158 -9.22 9.27 -7.15
CA LEU A 158 -8.87 10.28 -8.12
C LEU A 158 -8.40 11.53 -7.37
N TYR A 159 -7.20 11.99 -7.69
CA TYR A 159 -6.61 13.22 -7.15
C TYR A 159 -6.38 14.20 -8.29
N PHE A 160 -6.97 15.38 -8.19
CA PHE A 160 -6.91 16.38 -9.25
C PHE A 160 -7.03 17.79 -8.69
N ARG A 161 -6.74 18.77 -9.55
CA ARG A 161 -6.84 20.19 -9.25
C ARG A 161 -7.70 20.89 -10.29
N ILE A 162 -8.51 21.84 -9.84
CA ILE A 162 -9.21 22.79 -10.72
C ILE A 162 -8.42 24.11 -10.67
N ASP A 163 -7.85 24.47 -11.81
CA ASP A 163 -7.01 25.65 -11.98
C ASP A 163 -7.86 26.89 -12.26
N GLU A 164 -8.86 26.77 -13.15
CA GLU A 164 -9.76 27.86 -13.50
C GLU A 164 -11.23 27.41 -13.48
N PRO A 165 -12.08 28.03 -12.63
CA PRO A 165 -11.75 28.88 -11.49
C PRO A 165 -10.91 28.14 -10.42
N ALA A 166 -10.12 28.89 -9.64
CA ALA A 166 -9.18 28.35 -8.65
C ALA A 166 -9.87 27.74 -7.41
N PHE A 167 -10.58 26.62 -7.62
CA PHE A 167 -11.30 25.91 -6.57
C PHE A 167 -10.36 25.21 -5.59
N GLY A 168 -9.23 24.71 -6.10
CA GLY A 168 -8.19 24.00 -5.36
C GLY A 168 -8.08 22.51 -5.72
N ASN A 169 -7.59 21.71 -4.78
CA ASN A 169 -7.37 20.27 -4.93
C ASN A 169 -8.55 19.46 -4.39
N VAL A 170 -8.78 18.33 -5.05
CA VAL A 170 -9.87 17.41 -4.74
C VAL A 170 -9.29 16.00 -4.70
N LEU A 171 -9.52 15.31 -3.58
CA LEU A 171 -9.34 13.87 -3.48
C LEU A 171 -10.72 13.23 -3.44
N TYR A 172 -11.00 12.43 -4.45
CA TYR A 172 -12.15 11.55 -4.54
C TYR A 172 -11.70 10.14 -4.16
N VAL A 173 -12.45 9.47 -3.28
CA VAL A 173 -12.25 8.04 -2.94
C VAL A 173 -13.60 7.34 -2.97
N GLN A 174 -13.72 6.27 -3.74
CA GLN A 174 -14.85 5.33 -3.70
C GLN A 174 -14.50 4.19 -2.74
N ASN A 175 -15.25 4.06 -1.66
CA ASN A 175 -15.15 2.93 -0.73
C ASN A 175 -15.66 1.65 -1.42
N LEU A 176 -14.76 0.92 -2.06
CA LEU A 176 -15.08 -0.31 -2.79
C LEU A 176 -15.47 -1.46 -1.86
N THR A 177 -14.96 -1.49 -0.61
CA THR A 177 -15.34 -2.49 0.40
C THR A 177 -16.86 -2.51 0.62
N ALA A 178 -17.47 -1.32 0.70
CA ALA A 178 -18.91 -1.18 0.91
C ALA A 178 -19.75 -1.68 -0.28
N SER A 179 -19.16 -1.85 -1.46
CA SER A 179 -19.82 -2.29 -2.69
C SER A 179 -19.59 -3.77 -3.03
N ASN A 180 -18.97 -4.55 -2.13
CA ASN A 180 -18.73 -5.99 -2.34
C ASN A 180 -19.99 -6.78 -2.70
N ASP A 181 -21.12 -6.49 -2.06
CA ASP A 181 -22.39 -7.17 -2.37
C ASP A 181 -22.79 -6.94 -3.83
N TYR A 182 -22.64 -5.71 -4.33
CA TYR A 182 -22.91 -5.39 -5.73
C TYR A 182 -21.96 -6.15 -6.67
N PHE A 183 -20.66 -6.13 -6.41
CA PHE A 183 -19.67 -6.80 -7.27
C PHE A 183 -19.88 -8.32 -7.32
N ARG A 184 -20.17 -8.95 -6.19
CA ARG A 184 -20.44 -10.39 -6.12
C ARG A 184 -21.73 -10.77 -6.84
N THR A 185 -22.82 -10.04 -6.61
CA THR A 185 -24.10 -10.32 -7.27
C THR A 185 -24.04 -10.12 -8.78
N THR A 186 -23.26 -9.15 -9.25
CA THR A 186 -23.20 -8.81 -10.69
C THR A 186 -22.06 -9.48 -11.44
N GLY A 187 -21.16 -10.17 -10.73
CA GLY A 187 -19.94 -10.74 -11.31
C GLY A 187 -18.96 -9.68 -11.84
N THR A 188 -19.06 -8.43 -11.39
CA THR A 188 -18.25 -7.32 -11.89
C THR A 188 -16.98 -7.10 -11.07
N LYS A 189 -15.96 -6.51 -11.71
CA LYS A 189 -14.67 -6.17 -11.08
C LYS A 189 -14.43 -4.67 -11.15
N PRO A 190 -14.08 -3.99 -10.04
CA PRO A 190 -13.85 -2.54 -10.02
C PRO A 190 -12.45 -2.16 -10.53
N ARG A 191 -12.07 -2.62 -11.73
CA ARG A 191 -10.78 -2.27 -12.35
C ARG A 191 -10.91 -0.94 -13.10
N GLU A 192 -10.07 0.04 -12.76
CA GLU A 192 -10.02 1.36 -13.42
C GLU A 192 -11.39 2.07 -13.47
N VAL A 193 -12.21 1.79 -12.47
CA VAL A 193 -13.58 2.32 -12.35
C VAL A 193 -13.58 3.74 -11.78
N VAL A 194 -12.50 4.23 -11.18
CA VAL A 194 -12.37 5.64 -10.76
C VAL A 194 -11.31 6.35 -11.59
N GLY A 195 -11.72 7.40 -12.31
CA GLY A 195 -10.89 8.10 -13.29
C GLY A 195 -11.75 8.89 -14.26
N GLY A 196 -11.34 8.99 -15.53
CA GLY A 196 -12.13 9.64 -16.58
C GLY A 196 -11.33 10.63 -17.40
N ALA A 197 -12.01 11.29 -18.33
CA ALA A 197 -11.42 12.32 -19.18
C ALA A 197 -12.12 13.64 -18.87
N TRP A 198 -11.33 14.69 -18.64
CA TRP A 198 -11.87 16.00 -18.30
C TRP A 198 -12.91 16.49 -19.34
N PRO A 199 -14.09 17.00 -18.94
CA PRO A 199 -14.54 17.27 -17.56
C PRO A 199 -15.38 16.13 -16.92
N GLU A 200 -15.41 14.92 -17.47
CA GLU A 200 -16.20 13.79 -16.97
C GLU A 200 -15.32 12.80 -16.19
N LEU A 201 -15.30 12.94 -14.87
CA LEU A 201 -14.40 12.26 -13.93
C LEU A 201 -15.16 11.42 -12.89
N GLY A 202 -14.44 10.74 -12.00
CA GLY A 202 -15.00 10.04 -10.85
C GLY A 202 -15.31 8.57 -11.13
N TYR A 203 -16.27 7.99 -10.41
CA TYR A 203 -16.63 6.58 -10.49
C TYR A 203 -17.54 6.28 -11.67
N LYS A 204 -17.22 5.19 -12.37
CA LYS A 204 -18.07 4.54 -13.36
C LYS A 204 -18.44 3.18 -12.78
N LEU A 205 -19.68 3.05 -12.31
CA LEU A 205 -20.20 1.78 -11.78
C LEU A 205 -19.98 0.67 -12.83
N PRO A 206 -19.21 -0.39 -12.52
CA PRO A 206 -19.00 -1.47 -13.46
C PRO A 206 -20.32 -2.23 -13.62
N VAL A 207 -20.70 -2.56 -14.86
CA VAL A 207 -21.93 -3.29 -15.17
C VAL A 207 -21.57 -4.67 -15.73
N PRO A 208 -22.46 -5.67 -15.60
CA PRO A 208 -22.25 -6.98 -16.21
C PRO A 208 -21.96 -6.89 -17.72
N SER A 209 -21.22 -7.87 -18.23
CA SER A 209 -21.03 -8.04 -19.68
C SER A 209 -22.37 -8.22 -20.39
N GLU A 210 -22.50 -7.75 -21.63
CA GLU A 210 -23.69 -7.96 -22.46
C GLU A 210 -23.96 -9.45 -22.72
N ASP A 211 -22.92 -10.29 -22.63
CA ASP A 211 -23.00 -11.74 -22.83
C ASP A 211 -23.39 -12.53 -21.56
N ALA A 212 -23.48 -11.87 -20.39
CA ALA A 212 -23.80 -12.55 -19.14
C ALA A 212 -25.29 -12.96 -19.09
N ASP A 213 -25.60 -14.12 -18.48
CA ASP A 213 -26.99 -14.50 -18.25
C ASP A 213 -27.66 -13.51 -17.27
N PRO A 214 -28.69 -12.74 -17.68
CA PRO A 214 -29.36 -11.79 -16.80
C PRO A 214 -29.91 -12.43 -15.52
N ALA A 215 -30.24 -13.72 -15.53
CA ALA A 215 -30.71 -14.42 -14.34
C ALA A 215 -29.61 -14.61 -13.28
N GLU A 216 -28.33 -14.63 -13.68
CA GLU A 216 -27.19 -14.83 -12.79
C GLU A 216 -26.59 -13.51 -12.29
N VAL A 217 -26.76 -12.41 -13.04
CA VAL A 217 -26.14 -11.11 -12.73
C VAL A 217 -27.13 -10.02 -12.31
N ALA A 218 -28.43 -10.33 -12.24
CA ALA A 218 -29.44 -9.39 -11.79
C ALA A 218 -29.42 -9.19 -10.28
N LEU A 219 -29.63 -7.94 -9.86
CA LEU A 219 -29.94 -7.60 -8.48
C LEU A 219 -31.33 -8.13 -8.13
N ALA A 220 -31.47 -8.80 -6.99
CA ALA A 220 -32.73 -9.35 -6.54
C ALA A 220 -33.74 -8.26 -6.13
N ALA A 221 -35.02 -8.52 -6.39
CA ALA A 221 -36.10 -7.62 -5.98
C ALA A 221 -36.19 -7.54 -4.44
N GLY A 222 -36.32 -6.32 -3.90
CA GLY A 222 -36.46 -6.07 -2.46
C GLY A 222 -35.17 -6.17 -1.66
N GLU A 223 -34.06 -6.60 -2.26
CA GLU A 223 -32.76 -6.65 -1.58
C GLU A 223 -32.00 -5.34 -1.78
N THR A 224 -31.52 -4.76 -0.69
CA THR A 224 -30.82 -3.47 -0.75
C THR A 224 -29.34 -3.71 -1.00
N VAL A 225 -28.80 -3.09 -2.04
CA VAL A 225 -27.37 -3.10 -2.35
C VAL A 225 -26.77 -1.70 -2.29
N ARG A 226 -25.47 -1.62 -2.02
CA ARG A 226 -24.70 -0.39 -2.11
C ARG A 226 -24.20 -0.21 -3.53
N LEU A 227 -24.59 0.88 -4.19
CA LEU A 227 -24.08 1.22 -5.53
C LEU A 227 -22.85 2.12 -5.47
N SER A 228 -22.85 3.09 -4.55
CA SER A 228 -21.73 4.01 -4.35
C SER A 228 -21.64 4.44 -2.89
N ASP A 229 -20.41 4.75 -2.50
CA ASP A 229 -19.99 5.20 -1.17
C ASP A 229 -18.73 6.04 -1.39
N MET A 230 -18.96 7.25 -1.85
CA MET A 230 -17.92 8.17 -2.29
C MET A 230 -17.59 9.14 -1.16
N ILE A 231 -16.30 9.43 -1.02
CA ILE A 231 -15.72 10.41 -0.12
C ILE A 231 -15.02 11.47 -0.96
N LEU A 232 -15.32 12.74 -0.69
CA LEU A 232 -14.64 13.90 -1.23
C LEU A 232 -13.93 14.60 -0.08
N VAL A 233 -12.61 14.78 -0.23
CA VAL A 233 -11.81 15.65 0.63
C VAL A 233 -11.37 16.83 -0.23
N LEU A 234 -11.59 18.04 0.27
CA LEU A 234 -11.43 19.27 -0.48
C LEU A 234 -10.39 20.16 0.19
N ARG A 235 -9.54 20.78 -0.62
CA ARG A 235 -8.54 21.74 -0.13
C ARG A 235 -8.47 22.93 -1.07
N HIS A 236 -8.46 24.13 -0.50
CA HIS A 236 -8.47 25.36 -1.29
C HIS A 236 -7.14 25.64 -2.00
N GLU A 237 -6.03 25.48 -1.28
CA GLU A 237 -4.73 25.92 -1.74
C GLU A 237 -4.12 24.91 -2.71
N ALA A 238 -3.93 25.34 -3.96
CA ALA A 238 -3.16 24.60 -4.95
C ALA A 238 -1.70 24.43 -4.48
N PRO A 239 -1.08 23.27 -4.73
CA PRO A 239 0.30 23.06 -4.34
C PRO A 239 1.21 23.84 -5.31
N PRO A 240 2.20 24.61 -4.83
CA PRO A 240 3.11 25.37 -5.68
C PRO A 240 4.12 24.47 -6.42
N HIS A 241 4.33 23.23 -5.96
CA HIS A 241 5.23 22.25 -6.57
C HIS A 241 4.83 20.81 -6.19
N GLU A 242 5.42 19.83 -6.85
CA GLU A 242 5.07 18.41 -6.70
C GLU A 242 5.18 17.88 -5.26
N ARG A 243 6.22 18.26 -4.51
CA ARG A 243 6.43 17.72 -3.16
C ARG A 243 5.35 18.18 -2.18
N GLU A 244 4.86 19.41 -2.37
CA GLU A 244 3.73 19.91 -1.61
C GLU A 244 2.44 19.23 -2.07
N SER A 245 2.29 18.93 -3.37
CA SER A 245 1.16 18.14 -3.87
C SER A 245 1.12 16.75 -3.24
N ALA A 246 2.26 16.08 -3.12
CA ALA A 246 2.38 14.79 -2.46
C ALA A 246 2.05 14.86 -0.96
N ARG A 247 2.56 15.88 -0.26
CA ARG A 247 2.22 16.12 1.15
C ARG A 247 0.72 16.32 1.35
N GLN A 248 0.10 17.15 0.51
CA GLN A 248 -1.35 17.39 0.55
C GLN A 248 -2.15 16.14 0.21
N PHE A 249 -1.71 15.33 -0.75
CA PHE A 249 -2.30 14.03 -1.05
C PHE A 249 -2.30 13.12 0.19
N LEU A 250 -1.19 13.02 0.92
CA LEU A 250 -1.11 12.21 2.14
C LEU A 250 -2.06 12.71 3.23
N GLN A 251 -2.16 14.02 3.43
CA GLN A 251 -3.09 14.64 4.39
C GLN A 251 -4.56 14.36 4.01
N MET A 252 -4.90 14.50 2.73
CA MET A 252 -6.23 14.24 2.22
C MET A 252 -6.57 12.74 2.27
N LEU A 253 -5.62 11.86 1.95
CA LEU A 253 -5.80 10.41 2.01
C LEU A 253 -5.97 9.94 3.45
N GLY A 254 -5.17 10.45 4.39
CA GLY A 254 -5.34 10.17 5.82
C GLY A 254 -6.70 10.65 6.34
N THR A 255 -7.20 11.76 5.81
CA THR A 255 -8.55 12.25 6.10
C THR A 255 -9.63 11.30 5.56
N ALA A 256 -9.53 10.88 4.29
CA ALA A 256 -10.46 9.91 3.70
C ALA A 256 -10.41 8.56 4.42
N TYR A 257 -9.23 8.09 4.81
CA TYR A 257 -9.03 6.84 5.56
C TYR A 257 -9.81 6.83 6.89
N ARG A 258 -9.82 7.94 7.64
CA ARG A 258 -10.58 8.06 8.89
C ARG A 258 -12.10 7.99 8.71
N MET A 259 -12.59 8.22 7.49
CA MET A 259 -14.01 8.09 7.14
C MET A 259 -14.40 6.67 6.71
N LEU A 260 -13.42 5.78 6.51
CA LEU A 260 -13.66 4.37 6.23
C LEU A 260 -13.99 3.60 7.51
N GLU A 261 -14.48 2.38 7.33
CA GLU A 261 -14.57 1.38 8.39
C GLU A 261 -13.52 0.30 8.09
N PRO A 262 -12.29 0.43 8.60
CA PRO A 262 -11.23 -0.52 8.32
C PRO A 262 -11.59 -1.91 8.87
N PRO A 263 -11.28 -3.01 8.15
CA PRO A 263 -11.56 -4.36 8.63
C PRO A 263 -10.72 -4.68 9.87
N PRO A 264 -11.20 -5.57 10.76
CA PRO A 264 -10.43 -5.97 11.94
C PRO A 264 -9.18 -6.77 11.53
N VAL A 265 -8.12 -6.67 12.34
CA VAL A 265 -6.87 -7.45 12.17
C VAL A 265 -6.83 -8.67 13.10
N ALA A 266 -6.28 -9.77 12.60
CA ALA A 266 -6.15 -11.02 13.35
C ALA A 266 -4.81 -11.12 14.10
N TYR A 267 -4.80 -11.87 15.22
CA TYR A 267 -3.54 -12.34 15.81
C TYR A 267 -2.94 -13.43 14.93
N ARG A 268 -1.67 -13.29 14.57
CA ARG A 268 -0.91 -14.29 13.84
C ARG A 268 0.32 -14.69 14.67
N ASP A 269 0.47 -15.99 14.91
CA ASP A 269 1.62 -16.52 15.65
C ASP A 269 2.83 -16.63 14.71
N TRP A 270 3.45 -15.47 14.43
CA TRP A 270 4.62 -15.39 13.57
C TRP A 270 5.84 -16.09 14.17
N VAL A 271 5.94 -16.20 15.50
CA VAL A 271 7.00 -16.98 16.17
C VAL A 271 6.88 -18.45 15.80
N ALA A 272 5.68 -19.04 15.92
CA ALA A 272 5.46 -20.42 15.52
C ALA A 272 5.60 -20.63 14.00
N ARG A 273 5.23 -19.64 13.18
CA ARG A 273 5.45 -19.68 11.72
C ARG A 273 6.94 -19.66 11.39
N ALA A 274 7.73 -18.79 12.04
CA ALA A 274 9.17 -18.72 11.90
C ALA A 274 9.86 -20.03 12.30
N GLU A 275 9.43 -20.66 13.42
CA GLU A 275 9.92 -21.98 13.83
C GLU A 275 9.66 -23.07 12.76
N ARG A 276 8.53 -23.01 12.04
CA ARG A 276 8.22 -23.95 10.94
C ARG A 276 9.02 -23.65 9.67
N SER A 277 9.02 -22.39 9.22
CA SER A 277 9.78 -21.96 8.06
C SER A 277 11.28 -22.25 8.20
N LEU A 278 11.84 -22.10 9.40
CA LEU A 278 13.22 -22.49 9.69
C LEU A 278 13.46 -23.98 9.49
N ARG A 279 12.57 -24.83 10.03
CA ARG A 279 12.68 -26.28 9.88
C ARG A 279 12.62 -26.68 8.41
N ASP A 280 11.68 -26.12 7.65
CA ASP A 280 11.51 -26.45 6.24
C ASP A 280 12.71 -25.96 5.41
N LEU A 281 13.28 -24.79 5.72
CA LEU A 281 14.54 -24.34 5.12
C LEU A 281 15.70 -25.30 5.42
N GLU A 282 15.74 -25.93 6.60
CA GLU A 282 16.79 -26.86 6.99
C GLU A 282 16.63 -28.26 6.42
N GLU A 283 15.41 -28.77 6.36
CA GLU A 283 15.12 -30.19 6.14
C GLU A 283 14.57 -30.49 4.74
N ALA A 284 13.90 -29.53 4.07
CA ALA A 284 13.29 -29.79 2.77
C ALA A 284 14.34 -29.79 1.64
N PRO A 285 14.49 -30.89 0.89
CA PRO A 285 15.40 -30.93 -0.26
C PRO A 285 14.98 -29.97 -1.38
N GLU A 286 13.71 -29.58 -1.44
CA GLU A 286 13.16 -28.62 -2.41
C GLU A 286 13.56 -27.17 -2.10
N ALA A 287 13.96 -26.86 -0.86
CA ALA A 287 14.27 -25.50 -0.43
C ALA A 287 15.71 -25.08 -0.77
N THR A 288 16.63 -26.03 -0.91
CA THR A 288 18.06 -25.73 -1.02
C THR A 288 18.81 -26.71 -1.92
N VAL A 289 19.93 -26.25 -2.47
CA VAL A 289 20.84 -27.03 -3.31
C VAL A 289 22.28 -26.89 -2.82
N ARG A 290 23.12 -27.90 -3.08
CA ARG A 290 24.55 -27.85 -2.77
C ARG A 290 25.39 -27.69 -4.04
N HIS A 291 26.17 -26.62 -4.08
CA HIS A 291 27.17 -26.35 -5.12
C HIS A 291 28.46 -25.83 -4.48
N TYR A 292 29.61 -26.07 -5.11
CA TYR A 292 30.89 -25.54 -4.64
C TYR A 292 31.22 -25.83 -3.16
N GLY A 293 30.69 -26.91 -2.59
CA GLY A 293 30.87 -27.26 -1.17
C GLY A 293 29.99 -26.48 -0.18
N HIS A 294 29.10 -25.60 -0.66
CA HIS A 294 28.22 -24.77 0.14
C HIS A 294 26.74 -25.08 -0.13
N ARG A 295 25.87 -24.62 0.78
CA ARG A 295 24.42 -24.71 0.66
C ARG A 295 23.87 -23.38 0.15
N TYR A 296 22.98 -23.44 -0.82
CA TYR A 296 22.30 -22.27 -1.38
C TYR A 296 20.79 -22.47 -1.39
N VAL A 297 20.07 -21.37 -1.28
CA VAL A 297 18.61 -21.34 -1.32
C VAL A 297 18.11 -21.38 -2.76
N HIS A 298 17.10 -22.19 -3.00
CA HIS A 298 16.29 -22.17 -4.22
C HIS A 298 15.34 -20.96 -4.17
N PRO A 299 15.19 -20.13 -5.22
CA PRO A 299 14.19 -19.05 -5.22
C PRO A 299 12.75 -19.53 -4.99
N TYR A 300 12.39 -20.67 -5.59
CA TYR A 300 11.06 -21.28 -5.55
C TYR A 300 11.12 -22.75 -5.09
N THR A 301 10.02 -23.35 -4.67
CA THR A 301 10.05 -24.77 -4.25
C THR A 301 10.54 -25.68 -5.39
N ALA A 302 11.70 -26.31 -5.20
CA ALA A 302 12.44 -27.14 -6.15
C ALA A 302 12.96 -26.42 -7.42
N ALA A 303 13.06 -25.08 -7.40
CA ALA A 303 13.55 -24.25 -8.50
C ALA A 303 13.93 -22.85 -7.99
N GLU A 304 14.26 -21.83 -8.77
CA GLU A 304 15.15 -21.85 -9.91
C GLU A 304 16.62 -22.04 -9.46
N TYR A 305 17.60 -21.62 -10.27
CA TYR A 305 19.01 -21.51 -9.88
C TYR A 305 19.17 -20.57 -8.69
N PRO A 306 20.11 -20.85 -7.77
CA PRO A 306 20.41 -19.92 -6.70
C PRO A 306 20.82 -18.55 -7.22
N ASP A 307 20.21 -17.52 -6.64
CA ASP A 307 20.57 -16.14 -6.87
C ASP A 307 20.96 -15.43 -5.55
N ILE A 308 21.76 -14.37 -5.68
CA ILE A 308 22.32 -13.65 -4.55
C ILE A 308 21.27 -12.83 -3.77
N MET A 309 20.22 -12.35 -4.44
CA MET A 309 19.15 -11.60 -3.78
C MET A 309 18.41 -12.52 -2.81
N VAL A 310 17.97 -13.68 -3.28
CA VAL A 310 17.34 -14.75 -2.51
C VAL A 310 18.23 -15.19 -1.35
N GLN A 311 19.50 -15.48 -1.63
CA GLN A 311 20.44 -15.92 -0.61
C GLN A 311 20.59 -14.88 0.51
N MET A 312 20.79 -13.60 0.16
CA MET A 312 20.99 -12.54 1.13
C MET A 312 19.73 -12.18 1.91
N SER A 313 18.55 -12.24 1.28
CA SER A 313 17.28 -11.95 1.97
C SER A 313 16.97 -12.97 3.06
N VAL A 314 17.26 -14.25 2.84
CA VAL A 314 17.13 -15.29 3.88
C VAL A 314 18.19 -15.10 4.98
N ILE A 315 19.44 -14.81 4.60
CA ILE A 315 20.52 -14.58 5.57
C ILE A 315 20.21 -13.39 6.50
N ALA A 316 19.80 -12.25 5.94
CA ALA A 316 19.48 -11.05 6.73
C ALA A 316 18.30 -11.30 7.67
N ALA A 317 17.25 -11.96 7.20
CA ALA A 317 16.10 -12.30 8.04
C ALA A 317 16.46 -13.29 9.17
N LEU A 318 17.33 -14.27 8.90
CA LEU A 318 17.86 -15.18 9.93
C LEU A 318 18.75 -14.45 10.95
N HIS A 319 19.53 -13.47 10.50
CA HIS A 319 20.35 -12.63 11.36
C HIS A 319 19.49 -11.85 12.36
N ASP A 320 18.47 -11.14 11.87
CA ASP A 320 17.49 -10.42 12.70
C ASP A 320 16.81 -11.36 13.70
N TRP A 321 16.42 -12.55 13.25
CA TRP A 321 15.83 -13.56 14.13
C TRP A 321 16.80 -14.08 15.19
N GLY A 322 18.07 -14.28 14.82
CA GLY A 322 19.13 -14.66 15.74
C GLY A 322 19.34 -13.61 16.84
N ASN A 323 19.45 -12.35 16.44
CA ASN A 323 19.57 -11.20 17.33
C ASN A 323 18.36 -11.12 18.27
N TRP A 324 17.14 -11.24 17.74
CA TRP A 324 15.92 -11.29 18.54
C TRP A 324 15.90 -12.46 19.54
N ARG A 325 16.38 -13.64 19.14
CA ARG A 325 16.46 -14.80 20.04
C ARG A 325 17.53 -14.63 21.13
N GLY A 326 18.49 -13.73 20.92
CA GLY A 326 19.71 -13.58 21.70
C GLY A 326 20.80 -14.60 21.34
N GLU A 327 20.60 -15.39 20.29
CA GLU A 327 21.58 -16.36 19.78
C GLU A 327 21.43 -16.59 18.26
N PRO A 328 22.54 -16.52 17.49
CA PRO A 328 22.54 -16.84 16.06
C PRO A 328 22.08 -18.27 15.78
N HIS A 329 21.49 -18.50 14.60
CA HIS A 329 21.14 -19.85 14.14
C HIS A 329 22.27 -20.45 13.28
N PRO A 330 22.64 -21.74 13.43
CA PRO A 330 23.70 -22.36 12.62
C PRO A 330 23.47 -22.27 11.10
N LEU A 331 22.21 -22.31 10.66
CA LEU A 331 21.86 -22.18 9.24
C LEU A 331 22.34 -20.84 8.65
N GLU A 332 22.33 -19.74 9.42
CA GLU A 332 22.83 -18.45 8.95
C GLU A 332 24.29 -18.56 8.51
N ALA A 333 25.13 -19.16 9.35
CA ALA A 333 26.55 -19.37 9.04
C ALA A 333 26.76 -20.34 7.87
N GLU A 334 25.96 -21.40 7.77
CA GLU A 334 26.03 -22.35 6.65
C GLU A 334 25.73 -21.66 5.30
N LEU A 335 24.68 -20.84 5.26
CA LEU A 335 24.28 -20.10 4.06
C LEU A 335 25.28 -18.98 3.72
N LYS A 336 25.82 -18.28 4.72
CA LYS A 336 26.84 -17.23 4.52
C LYS A 336 28.13 -17.75 3.92
N ALA A 337 28.53 -18.97 4.26
CA ALA A 337 29.78 -19.57 3.75
C ALA A 337 29.84 -19.63 2.21
N GLY A 338 28.69 -19.68 1.52
CA GLY A 338 28.61 -19.68 0.06
C GLY A 338 28.59 -18.30 -0.60
N VAL A 339 28.32 -17.22 0.14
CA VAL A 339 28.03 -15.88 -0.43
C VAL A 339 29.18 -15.36 -1.29
N ARG A 340 30.42 -15.57 -0.86
CA ARG A 340 31.62 -15.12 -1.59
C ARG A 340 31.72 -15.73 -3.00
N LYS A 341 30.99 -16.81 -3.30
CA LYS A 341 30.98 -17.43 -4.62
C LYS A 341 30.21 -16.64 -5.68
N PHE A 342 29.29 -15.78 -5.26
CA PHE A 342 28.62 -14.84 -6.15
C PHE A 342 29.50 -13.64 -6.53
N TYR A 343 30.59 -13.39 -5.79
CA TYR A 343 31.48 -12.27 -6.05
C TYR A 343 32.37 -12.52 -7.27
N ASP A 344 32.31 -11.62 -8.24
CA ASP A 344 33.19 -11.58 -9.40
C ASP A 344 34.41 -10.67 -9.09
N PRO A 345 35.63 -11.24 -8.99
CA PRO A 345 36.82 -10.45 -8.66
C PRO A 345 37.31 -9.56 -9.80
N GLU A 346 36.92 -9.82 -11.04
CA GLU A 346 37.29 -8.99 -12.20
C GLU A 346 36.38 -7.76 -12.27
N LEU A 347 35.07 -7.97 -12.14
CA LEU A 347 34.10 -6.86 -12.08
C LEU A 347 34.17 -6.10 -10.75
N LYS A 348 34.55 -6.77 -9.66
CA LYS A 348 34.47 -6.30 -8.27
C LYS A 348 33.05 -5.99 -7.83
N THR A 349 32.16 -6.95 -8.06
CA THR A 349 30.76 -6.87 -7.63
C THR A 349 30.17 -8.27 -7.49
N LEU A 350 28.99 -8.37 -6.89
CA LEU A 350 28.21 -9.60 -6.84
C LEU A 350 27.48 -9.80 -8.16
N ARG A 351 27.55 -11.02 -8.71
CA ARG A 351 26.70 -11.46 -9.82
C ARG A 351 25.38 -12.00 -9.30
N ARG A 352 24.33 -11.88 -10.12
CA ARG A 352 23.01 -12.41 -9.81
C ARG A 352 23.07 -13.90 -9.49
N TYR A 353 23.67 -14.68 -10.38
CA TYR A 353 23.72 -16.14 -10.29
C TYR A 353 25.10 -16.66 -9.92
N LEU A 354 25.13 -17.92 -9.45
CA LEU A 354 26.37 -18.67 -9.32
C LEU A 354 27.02 -18.97 -10.68
N PRO A 355 28.34 -19.24 -10.75
CA PRO A 355 29.04 -19.49 -12.02
C PRO A 355 28.59 -20.75 -12.79
N ASN A 356 27.75 -21.60 -12.21
CA ASN A 356 27.20 -22.79 -12.86
C ASN A 356 25.77 -22.59 -13.38
N VAL A 357 25.27 -21.36 -13.47
CA VAL A 357 23.98 -21.07 -14.10
C VAL A 357 23.93 -21.64 -15.53
N GLY A 358 22.79 -22.20 -15.90
CA GLY A 358 22.61 -22.83 -17.21
C GLY A 358 22.57 -21.83 -18.36
N LYS A 359 22.73 -22.33 -19.58
CA LYS A 359 22.67 -21.51 -20.82
C LYS A 359 21.26 -21.01 -21.16
N ASP A 360 20.25 -21.51 -20.44
CA ASP A 360 18.87 -21.04 -20.48
C ASP A 360 18.70 -19.68 -19.79
N LYS A 361 19.73 -19.23 -19.06
CA LYS A 361 19.79 -17.89 -18.47
C LYS A 361 20.96 -17.11 -19.04
N ASP A 362 20.76 -15.80 -19.09
CA ASP A 362 21.83 -14.85 -19.31
C ASP A 362 22.52 -14.57 -17.97
N ALA A 363 23.80 -14.96 -17.87
CA ALA A 363 24.60 -14.81 -16.66
C ALA A 363 25.10 -13.37 -16.44
N ASP A 364 25.08 -12.54 -17.48
CA ASP A 364 25.54 -11.16 -17.48
C ASP A 364 24.37 -10.17 -17.38
N ALA A 365 23.14 -10.59 -17.74
CA ALA A 365 21.95 -9.78 -17.54
C ALA A 365 21.62 -9.55 -16.07
N VAL A 366 21.44 -8.28 -15.69
CA VAL A 366 21.00 -7.88 -14.37
C VAL A 366 19.78 -6.97 -14.47
N ASP A 367 18.79 -7.26 -13.64
CA ASP A 367 17.68 -6.36 -13.36
C ASP A 367 18.20 -5.25 -12.44
N SER A 368 17.90 -3.98 -12.72
CA SER A 368 18.64 -2.86 -12.14
C SER A 368 18.66 -2.84 -10.61
N TRP A 369 17.57 -3.20 -9.95
CA TRP A 369 17.51 -3.25 -8.49
C TRP A 369 18.27 -4.45 -7.88
N TYR A 370 18.42 -5.55 -8.62
CA TYR A 370 19.16 -6.75 -8.17
C TYR A 370 20.64 -6.45 -7.89
N LEU A 371 21.22 -5.42 -8.50
CA LEU A 371 22.58 -5.01 -8.18
C LEU A 371 22.70 -4.50 -6.74
N TYR A 372 21.70 -3.77 -6.25
CA TYR A 372 21.78 -3.01 -5.00
C TYR A 372 21.14 -3.73 -3.82
N HIS A 373 20.10 -4.53 -4.04
CA HIS A 373 19.38 -5.18 -2.95
C HIS A 373 20.26 -6.12 -2.10
N PRO A 374 21.12 -6.99 -2.66
CA PRO A 374 22.06 -7.77 -1.85
C PRO A 374 23.00 -6.89 -1.01
N LEU A 375 23.37 -5.71 -1.52
CA LEU A 375 24.21 -4.76 -0.80
C LEU A 375 23.46 -4.15 0.39
N VAL A 376 22.15 -3.89 0.29
CA VAL A 376 21.34 -3.46 1.45
C VAL A 376 21.47 -4.45 2.61
N ASN A 377 21.32 -5.74 2.32
CA ASN A 377 21.42 -6.82 3.30
C ASN A 377 22.85 -6.98 3.85
N LEU A 378 23.87 -6.90 2.99
CA LEU A 378 25.27 -6.90 3.45
C LEU A 378 25.58 -5.68 4.33
N GLY A 379 25.02 -4.51 3.99
CA GLY A 379 25.14 -3.28 4.76
C GLY A 379 24.55 -3.43 6.18
N PHE A 380 23.38 -4.06 6.31
CA PHE A 380 22.81 -4.36 7.63
C PHE A 380 23.71 -5.26 8.46
N LEU A 381 24.15 -6.39 7.90
CA LEU A 381 25.07 -7.29 8.60
C LEU A 381 26.38 -6.59 8.98
N ALA A 382 26.93 -5.75 8.10
CA ALA A 382 28.15 -5.00 8.35
C ALA A 382 28.00 -3.97 9.48
N LEU A 383 26.85 -3.28 9.55
CA LEU A 383 26.52 -2.34 10.63
C LEU A 383 26.36 -3.06 11.97
N ASP A 384 25.85 -4.29 11.95
CA ASP A 384 25.79 -5.19 13.11
C ASP A 384 27.13 -5.86 13.46
N GLY A 385 28.22 -5.48 12.76
CA GLY A 385 29.58 -5.87 13.09
C GLY A 385 30.11 -7.11 12.35
N ASP A 386 29.41 -7.59 11.33
CA ASP A 386 29.90 -8.70 10.50
C ASP A 386 31.04 -8.24 9.58
N ALA A 387 32.24 -8.76 9.84
CA ALA A 387 33.45 -8.38 9.12
C ALA A 387 33.49 -8.91 7.67
N GLU A 388 32.92 -10.09 7.39
CA GLU A 388 32.93 -10.68 6.04
C GLU A 388 31.90 -9.97 5.15
N ALA A 389 30.73 -9.65 5.70
CA ALA A 389 29.72 -8.85 5.03
C ALA A 389 30.25 -7.44 4.72
N ARG A 390 30.94 -6.81 5.69
CA ARG A 390 31.61 -5.53 5.50
C ARG A 390 32.64 -5.57 4.36
N GLU A 391 33.47 -6.61 4.31
CA GLU A 391 34.47 -6.77 3.25
C GLU A 391 33.81 -6.82 1.87
N LEU A 392 32.80 -7.67 1.69
CA LEU A 392 32.10 -7.83 0.41
C LEU A 392 31.29 -6.59 0.02
N PHE A 393 30.63 -5.96 0.99
CA PHE A 393 29.89 -4.72 0.80
C PHE A 393 30.81 -3.63 0.24
N VAL A 394 31.88 -3.30 0.97
CA VAL A 394 32.83 -2.24 0.59
C VAL A 394 33.49 -2.56 -0.75
N ALA A 395 33.86 -3.83 -0.99
CA ALA A 395 34.46 -4.25 -2.24
C ALA A 395 33.56 -4.05 -3.47
N SER A 396 32.24 -3.95 -3.29
CA SER A 396 31.25 -3.82 -4.36
C SER A 396 30.78 -2.37 -4.62
N LEU A 397 31.07 -1.43 -3.70
CA LEU A 397 30.54 -0.06 -3.76
C LEU A 397 31.01 0.71 -5.01
N ASP A 398 32.29 0.62 -5.36
CA ASP A 398 32.86 1.32 -6.52
C ASP A 398 32.17 0.89 -7.83
N TYR A 399 31.79 -0.39 -7.94
CA TYR A 399 31.05 -0.88 -9.10
C TYR A 399 29.64 -0.26 -9.15
N GLY A 400 28.92 -0.27 -8.01
CA GLY A 400 27.60 0.34 -7.90
C GLY A 400 27.59 1.82 -8.27
N ILE A 401 28.58 2.59 -7.81
CA ILE A 401 28.75 4.01 -8.16
C ILE A 401 29.00 4.19 -9.66
N ARG A 402 29.82 3.32 -10.28
CA ARG A 402 30.04 3.38 -11.73
C ARG A 402 28.76 3.13 -12.52
N ALA A 403 27.94 2.15 -12.10
CA ALA A 403 26.66 1.88 -12.74
C ALA A 403 25.72 3.09 -12.59
N ALA A 404 25.58 3.63 -11.38
CA ALA A 404 24.75 4.82 -11.10
C ALA A 404 25.13 6.02 -11.98
N ARG A 405 26.43 6.34 -12.05
CA ARG A 405 26.94 7.46 -12.87
C ARG A 405 26.83 7.18 -14.37
N HIS A 406 26.97 5.93 -14.81
CA HIS A 406 26.81 5.56 -16.22
C HIS A 406 25.38 5.86 -16.72
N PHE A 407 24.38 5.54 -15.90
CA PHE A 407 22.98 5.77 -16.21
C PHE A 407 22.45 7.15 -15.78
N ASP A 408 23.33 8.07 -15.36
CA ASP A 408 22.95 9.40 -14.85
C ASP A 408 21.85 9.32 -13.76
N TYR A 409 21.99 8.32 -12.87
CA TYR A 409 21.05 8.01 -11.80
C TYR A 409 19.62 7.70 -12.29
N ARG A 410 19.47 7.21 -13.53
CA ARG A 410 18.20 6.80 -14.15
C ARG A 410 18.34 5.44 -14.81
N TRP A 411 18.00 4.39 -14.07
CA TRP A 411 18.28 3.02 -14.46
C TRP A 411 17.29 2.48 -15.52
N PRO A 412 17.77 1.67 -16.49
CA PRO A 412 16.89 0.89 -17.35
C PRO A 412 16.20 -0.23 -16.55
N ILE A 413 15.35 -1.02 -17.19
CA ILE A 413 14.81 -2.26 -16.58
C ILE A 413 15.93 -3.29 -16.39
N GLN A 414 16.70 -3.55 -17.45
CA GLN A 414 17.78 -4.54 -17.45
C GLN A 414 18.97 -4.07 -18.30
N TYR A 415 20.16 -4.46 -17.89
CA TYR A 415 21.41 -4.18 -18.61
C TYR A 415 22.44 -5.32 -18.42
N ASP A 416 23.50 -5.31 -19.23
CA ASP A 416 24.64 -6.22 -19.13
C ASP A 416 25.63 -5.73 -18.07
N VAL A 417 25.90 -6.55 -17.05
CA VAL A 417 26.77 -6.23 -15.91
C VAL A 417 28.26 -6.13 -16.28
N THR A 418 28.67 -6.50 -17.49
CA THR A 418 30.08 -6.42 -17.91
C THR A 418 30.44 -5.08 -18.53
N ASP A 419 29.50 -4.44 -19.23
CA ASP A 419 29.76 -3.21 -19.99
C ASP A 419 28.67 -2.11 -19.89
N PHE A 420 27.59 -2.37 -19.14
CA PHE A 420 26.42 -1.50 -18.97
C PHE A 420 25.54 -1.31 -20.21
N SER A 421 25.68 -2.15 -21.24
CA SER A 421 24.78 -2.11 -22.40
C SER A 421 23.34 -2.43 -22.00
N VAL A 422 22.40 -1.61 -22.45
CA VAL A 422 20.98 -1.75 -22.07
C VAL A 422 20.35 -2.93 -22.81
N ILE A 423 19.74 -3.84 -22.05
CA ILE A 423 18.99 -4.99 -22.56
C ILE A 423 17.52 -4.61 -22.72
N THR A 424 16.92 -4.05 -21.66
CA THR A 424 15.53 -3.58 -21.65
C THR A 424 15.50 -2.18 -21.04
N ALA A 425 15.17 -1.17 -21.83
CA ALA A 425 15.23 0.23 -21.39
C ALA A 425 14.05 0.60 -20.48
N GLU A 426 12.83 0.30 -20.90
CA GLU A 426 11.61 0.89 -20.35
C GLU A 426 10.50 -0.16 -20.17
N ALA A 427 9.63 0.07 -19.19
CA ALA A 427 8.40 -0.67 -18.96
C ALA A 427 7.35 -0.28 -20.01
N PRO A 428 6.61 -1.25 -20.59
CA PRO A 428 5.52 -0.96 -21.53
C PRO A 428 4.39 -0.10 -20.94
N ALA A 429 4.20 -0.16 -19.61
CA ALA A 429 3.10 0.51 -18.92
C ALA A 429 3.17 2.04 -19.01
N ASP A 430 4.38 2.61 -18.95
CA ASP A 430 4.58 4.05 -18.83
C ASP A 430 5.78 4.62 -19.61
N GLY A 431 6.57 3.77 -20.27
CA GLY A 431 7.71 4.20 -21.07
C GLY A 431 8.88 4.70 -20.21
N ARG A 432 9.05 4.17 -18.99
CA ARG A 432 10.17 4.53 -18.11
C ARG A 432 10.95 3.31 -17.66
N GLY A 433 12.21 3.50 -17.31
CA GLY A 433 13.01 2.47 -16.64
C GLY A 433 12.54 2.25 -15.19
N GLN A 434 13.40 1.69 -14.34
CA GLN A 434 13.05 1.51 -12.92
C GLN A 434 13.27 2.80 -12.14
N THR A 435 12.19 3.56 -11.98
CA THR A 435 12.18 4.92 -11.44
C THR A 435 12.52 5.02 -9.96
N ASP A 436 12.40 3.95 -9.19
CA ASP A 436 12.67 3.88 -7.75
C ASP A 436 14.01 3.23 -7.37
N VAL A 437 14.81 2.73 -8.34
CA VAL A 437 16.16 2.18 -8.08
C VAL A 437 17.08 3.20 -7.43
N GLY A 438 16.94 4.48 -7.78
CA GLY A 438 17.67 5.56 -7.12
C GLY A 438 17.43 5.64 -5.62
N GLY A 439 16.25 5.23 -5.15
CA GLY A 439 15.88 5.18 -3.74
C GLY A 439 16.64 4.10 -2.98
N ILE A 440 16.63 2.86 -3.46
CA ILE A 440 17.38 1.76 -2.82
C ILE A 440 18.90 1.98 -2.92
N TYR A 441 19.40 2.51 -4.05
CA TYR A 441 20.80 2.90 -4.18
C TYR A 441 21.20 3.95 -3.13
N ALA A 442 20.37 4.99 -2.95
CA ALA A 442 20.62 6.00 -1.93
C ALA A 442 20.70 5.38 -0.53
N TRP A 443 19.85 4.40 -0.22
CA TRP A 443 19.95 3.67 1.05
C TRP A 443 21.29 2.93 1.22
N VAL A 444 21.75 2.21 0.20
CA VAL A 444 23.07 1.54 0.20
C VAL A 444 24.19 2.54 0.45
N MET A 445 24.15 3.70 -0.21
CA MET A 445 25.15 4.75 -0.03
C MET A 445 25.11 5.36 1.38
N LEU A 446 23.93 5.45 2.00
CA LEU A 446 23.81 5.91 3.40
C LEU A 446 24.39 4.90 4.39
N GLN A 447 24.19 3.60 4.15
CA GLN A 447 24.86 2.54 4.94
C GLN A 447 26.38 2.61 4.77
N ALA A 448 26.86 2.85 3.54
CA ALA A 448 28.29 3.04 3.28
C ALA A 448 28.86 4.27 4.00
N TYR A 449 28.13 5.38 4.01
CA TYR A 449 28.51 6.57 4.77
C TYR A 449 28.59 6.27 6.27
N GLU A 450 27.60 5.60 6.85
CA GLU A 450 27.58 5.22 8.27
C GLU A 450 28.75 4.28 8.65
N LEU A 451 29.17 3.41 7.74
CA LEU A 451 30.27 2.46 7.98
C LEU A 451 31.67 3.06 7.83
N THR A 452 31.81 4.14 7.06
CA THR A 452 33.11 4.64 6.58
C THR A 452 33.39 6.11 6.90
N ASP A 453 32.36 6.90 7.21
CA ASP A 453 32.40 8.36 7.32
C ASP A 453 32.88 9.08 6.03
N GLU A 454 32.91 8.39 4.88
CA GLU A 454 33.37 9.00 3.62
C GLU A 454 32.25 9.79 2.93
N THR A 455 32.43 11.11 2.82
CA THR A 455 31.42 12.04 2.29
C THR A 455 30.99 11.75 0.85
N GLN A 456 31.81 11.05 0.07
CA GLN A 456 31.44 10.66 -1.30
C GLN A 456 30.14 9.86 -1.35
N TYR A 457 29.90 8.98 -0.37
CA TYR A 457 28.69 8.15 -0.35
C TYR A 457 27.46 9.00 -0.04
N LEU A 458 27.59 10.00 0.85
CA LEU A 458 26.52 10.94 1.10
C LEU A 458 26.18 11.77 -0.16
N ASP A 459 27.18 12.18 -0.94
CA ASP A 459 26.96 12.91 -2.19
C ASP A 459 26.31 12.02 -3.28
N GLU A 460 26.67 10.75 -3.35
CA GLU A 460 26.03 9.77 -4.24
C GLU A 460 24.56 9.53 -3.88
N ALA A 461 24.23 9.37 -2.60
CA ALA A 461 22.84 9.26 -2.14
C ALA A 461 22.01 10.50 -2.55
N ARG A 462 22.58 11.70 -2.38
CA ARG A 462 21.91 12.95 -2.75
C ARG A 462 21.68 13.04 -4.26
N ALA A 463 22.68 12.70 -5.07
CA ALA A 463 22.57 12.74 -6.53
C ALA A 463 21.44 11.83 -7.04
N ALA A 464 21.31 10.62 -6.47
CA ALA A 464 20.26 9.69 -6.84
C ALA A 464 18.85 10.18 -6.48
N ILE A 465 18.67 10.74 -5.27
CA ILE A 465 17.37 11.30 -4.87
C ILE A 465 17.04 12.57 -5.65
N ASP A 466 18.02 13.43 -5.92
CA ASP A 466 17.82 14.64 -6.72
C ASP A 466 17.41 14.29 -8.18
N ALA A 467 17.91 13.19 -8.74
CA ALA A 467 17.56 12.71 -10.08
C ALA A 467 16.11 12.19 -10.20
N ALA A 468 15.50 11.76 -9.09
CA ALA A 468 14.11 11.29 -9.02
C ALA A 468 13.08 12.43 -8.85
N MET A 469 13.52 13.66 -8.60
CA MET A 469 12.62 14.82 -8.53
C MET A 469 12.00 15.09 -9.91
N GLY A 470 10.69 15.36 -9.94
CA GLY A 470 9.89 15.53 -11.14
C GLY A 470 8.98 14.33 -11.47
N LEU A 471 9.21 13.18 -10.85
CA LEU A 471 8.50 11.92 -11.19
C LEU A 471 7.11 11.79 -10.52
N ARG A 472 6.81 12.55 -9.46
CA ARG A 472 5.50 12.55 -8.78
C ARG A 472 4.99 11.13 -8.45
N PHE A 473 3.76 10.80 -8.86
CA PHE A 473 3.13 9.49 -8.67
C PHE A 473 3.73 8.38 -9.56
N ASP A 474 4.62 8.71 -10.50
CA ASP A 474 5.29 7.76 -11.41
C ASP A 474 6.65 7.27 -10.86
N ILE A 475 6.97 7.57 -9.58
CA ILE A 475 8.16 7.04 -8.92
C ILE A 475 8.07 5.53 -8.72
N ASN A 476 6.90 5.02 -8.34
CA ASN A 476 6.74 3.61 -8.01
C ASN A 476 6.78 2.77 -9.26
N TYR A 477 7.87 2.03 -9.45
CA TYR A 477 7.97 0.92 -10.38
C TYR A 477 7.74 -0.40 -9.63
N GLN A 478 8.39 -0.58 -8.47
CA GLN A 478 8.26 -1.72 -7.57
C GLN A 478 8.11 -1.26 -6.11
N ALA A 479 7.07 -1.75 -5.42
CA ALA A 479 6.57 -1.12 -4.20
C ALA A 479 7.60 -1.08 -3.05
N ASN A 480 8.40 -2.12 -2.85
CA ASN A 480 9.44 -2.14 -1.81
C ASN A 480 10.59 -1.17 -2.08
N LEU A 481 11.01 -1.02 -3.34
CA LEU A 481 12.06 -0.06 -3.71
C LEU A 481 11.60 1.37 -3.43
N THR A 482 10.32 1.65 -3.71
CA THR A 482 9.68 2.92 -3.35
C THR A 482 9.68 3.16 -1.84
N ALA A 483 9.42 2.13 -1.02
CA ALA A 483 9.48 2.23 0.44
C ALA A 483 10.92 2.53 0.93
N TRP A 484 11.93 1.86 0.36
CA TRP A 484 13.34 2.16 0.64
C TRP A 484 13.76 3.56 0.21
N GLY A 485 13.24 4.07 -0.92
CA GLY A 485 13.46 5.45 -1.33
C GLY A 485 12.87 6.48 -0.35
N ALA A 486 11.69 6.20 0.23
CA ALA A 486 11.14 7.03 1.30
C ALA A 486 12.04 7.03 2.54
N ALA A 487 12.52 5.86 2.97
CA ALA A 487 13.42 5.72 4.11
C ALA A 487 14.75 6.46 3.88
N ALA A 488 15.35 6.31 2.70
CA ALA A 488 16.58 7.02 2.31
C ALA A 488 16.41 8.54 2.34
N CYS A 489 15.27 9.06 1.84
CA CYS A 489 14.96 10.49 1.91
C CYS A 489 14.87 10.99 3.35
N MET A 490 14.20 10.24 4.24
CA MET A 490 14.08 10.61 5.65
C MET A 490 15.44 10.64 6.36
N ARG A 491 16.27 9.62 6.12
CA ARG A 491 17.63 9.55 6.67
C ARG A 491 18.54 10.66 6.12
N LEU A 492 18.47 10.95 4.82
CA LEU A 492 19.17 12.09 4.23
C LEU A 492 18.78 13.41 4.88
N TRP A 493 17.49 13.62 5.15
CA TRP A 493 17.04 14.80 5.87
C TRP A 493 17.62 14.86 7.29
N ARG A 494 17.61 13.75 8.04
CA ARG A 494 18.22 13.70 9.38
C ARG A 494 19.71 14.02 9.40
N ILE A 495 20.45 13.59 8.38
CA ILE A 495 21.89 13.84 8.25
C ILE A 495 22.17 15.28 7.78
N THR A 496 21.41 15.77 6.79
CA THR A 496 21.74 17.02 6.08
C THR A 496 20.96 18.24 6.57
N ASN A 497 19.86 18.04 7.30
CA ASN A 497 18.89 19.05 7.70
C ASN A 497 18.34 19.88 6.52
N ARG A 498 18.22 19.27 5.33
CA ARG A 498 17.64 19.91 4.13
C ARG A 498 16.21 19.43 3.92
N ASP A 499 15.24 20.32 4.13
CA ASP A 499 13.79 20.01 4.05
C ASP A 499 13.37 19.39 2.72
N VAL A 500 14.11 19.66 1.63
CA VAL A 500 13.87 19.07 0.32
C VAL A 500 13.79 17.54 0.37
N TYR A 501 14.58 16.88 1.23
CA TYR A 501 14.60 15.42 1.34
C TYR A 501 13.44 14.91 2.20
N LEU A 502 13.06 15.60 3.27
CA LEU A 502 11.82 15.30 4.00
C LEU A 502 10.60 15.38 3.06
N GLN A 503 10.51 16.47 2.30
CA GLN A 503 9.46 16.70 1.33
C GLN A 503 9.48 15.68 0.18
N GLN A 504 10.65 15.28 -0.30
CA GLN A 504 10.77 14.24 -1.33
C GLN A 504 10.33 12.87 -0.81
N SER A 505 10.53 12.59 0.48
CA SER A 505 10.03 11.36 1.10
C SER A 505 8.51 11.23 0.97
N TYR A 506 7.76 12.35 1.00
CA TYR A 506 6.31 12.34 0.77
C TYR A 506 5.93 11.99 -0.66
N VAL A 507 6.78 12.28 -1.65
CA VAL A 507 6.53 11.86 -3.04
C VAL A 507 6.62 10.33 -3.16
N TYR A 508 7.64 9.72 -2.56
CA TYR A 508 7.74 8.26 -2.47
C TYR A 508 6.53 7.65 -1.75
N LEU A 509 6.13 8.19 -0.59
CA LEU A 509 4.96 7.70 0.14
C LEU A 509 3.65 7.87 -0.65
N ALA A 510 3.45 9.00 -1.32
CA ALA A 510 2.26 9.25 -2.12
C ALA A 510 2.17 8.27 -3.30
N SER A 511 3.28 8.00 -3.99
CA SER A 511 3.35 7.02 -5.07
C SER A 511 3.16 5.58 -4.57
N PHE A 512 3.70 5.23 -3.40
CA PHE A 512 3.47 3.94 -2.75
C PHE A 512 1.98 3.72 -2.43
N LEU A 513 1.35 4.69 -1.74
CA LEU A 513 -0.04 4.60 -1.30
C LEU A 513 -1.04 4.74 -2.44
N HIS A 514 -0.67 5.40 -3.54
CA HIS A 514 -1.43 5.37 -4.78
C HIS A 514 -1.49 3.96 -5.40
N ASN A 515 -0.43 3.17 -5.24
CA ASN A 515 -0.38 1.77 -5.65
C ASN A 515 -0.98 0.80 -4.61
N ALA A 516 -1.63 1.31 -3.56
CA ALA A 516 -2.19 0.49 -2.51
C ALA A 516 -3.64 0.07 -2.80
N VAL A 517 -4.03 -1.08 -2.25
CA VAL A 517 -5.37 -1.66 -2.24
C VAL A 517 -6.04 -1.28 -0.91
N ILE A 518 -6.52 -0.06 -0.76
CA ILE A 518 -7.21 0.43 0.45
C ILE A 518 -8.69 0.06 0.39
N TRP A 519 -8.95 -1.24 0.20
CA TRP A 519 -10.27 -1.85 0.29
C TRP A 519 -10.13 -3.36 0.51
N ASP A 520 -11.13 -3.97 1.13
CA ASP A 520 -11.17 -5.40 1.44
C ASP A 520 -12.04 -6.11 0.40
N SER A 521 -11.41 -6.80 -0.55
CA SER A 521 -12.10 -7.43 -1.67
C SER A 521 -12.70 -8.75 -1.26
N GLN A 522 -13.98 -8.95 -1.58
CA GLN A 522 -14.67 -10.23 -1.42
C GLN A 522 -15.04 -10.85 -2.77
N ILE A 523 -14.32 -10.48 -3.83
CA ILE A 523 -14.54 -11.00 -5.18
C ILE A 523 -13.85 -12.35 -5.33
N GLY A 524 -14.55 -13.36 -5.83
CA GLY A 524 -13.98 -14.69 -6.11
C GLY A 524 -13.23 -15.26 -4.89
N HIS A 525 -12.00 -15.73 -5.10
CA HIS A 525 -11.18 -16.29 -4.03
C HIS A 525 -10.69 -15.25 -3.01
N ALA A 526 -10.73 -13.94 -3.31
CA ALA A 526 -10.35 -12.89 -2.36
C ALA A 526 -11.27 -12.84 -1.13
N ALA A 527 -12.48 -13.40 -1.20
CA ALA A 527 -13.31 -13.61 -0.02
C ALA A 527 -12.67 -14.53 1.07
N SER A 528 -11.59 -15.24 0.73
CA SER A 528 -10.89 -16.17 1.63
C SER A 528 -9.61 -15.60 2.25
N TYR A 529 -9.20 -14.38 1.87
CA TYR A 529 -7.98 -13.74 2.38
C TYR A 529 -8.15 -12.23 2.50
N GLU A 530 -7.33 -11.60 3.34
CA GLU A 530 -7.39 -10.15 3.55
C GLU A 530 -6.69 -9.42 2.40
N THR A 531 -7.26 -8.33 1.87
CA THR A 531 -6.59 -7.49 0.85
C THR A 531 -6.35 -6.05 1.29
N PHE A 532 -6.97 -5.65 2.41
CA PHE A 532 -6.94 -4.27 2.85
C PHE A 532 -5.52 -3.77 3.13
N LEU A 533 -5.24 -2.57 2.63
CA LEU A 533 -3.99 -1.83 2.74
C LEU A 533 -2.77 -2.64 2.26
N ALA A 534 -2.98 -3.47 1.24
CA ALA A 534 -1.90 -4.12 0.49
C ALA A 534 -1.36 -3.22 -0.62
N VAL A 535 -0.31 -3.67 -1.31
CA VAL A 535 0.24 -2.99 -2.48
C VAL A 535 0.43 -3.99 -3.60
N THR A 536 0.11 -3.59 -4.83
CA THR A 536 0.50 -4.36 -6.01
C THR A 536 2.02 -4.27 -6.20
N CYS A 537 2.65 -5.37 -6.60
CA CYS A 537 4.12 -5.48 -6.56
C CYS A 537 4.80 -4.50 -7.51
N LEU A 538 4.25 -4.34 -8.72
CA LEU A 538 4.66 -3.35 -9.72
C LEU A 538 3.56 -2.31 -9.94
N GLN A 539 3.90 -1.23 -10.66
CA GLN A 539 2.96 -0.16 -11.03
C GLN A 539 1.72 -0.62 -11.81
N ASP A 540 1.83 -1.72 -12.56
CA ASP A 540 0.78 -2.28 -13.41
C ASP A 540 0.47 -3.76 -13.07
N ALA A 541 1.11 -4.32 -12.03
CA ALA A 541 0.92 -5.70 -11.66
C ALA A 541 -0.54 -5.98 -11.24
N PRO A 542 -1.11 -7.14 -11.64
CA PRO A 542 -2.44 -7.54 -11.22
C PRO A 542 -2.48 -8.14 -9.81
N TYR A 543 -1.32 -8.32 -9.15
CA TYR A 543 -1.18 -9.04 -7.89
C TYR A 543 -0.38 -8.26 -6.85
N MET A 544 -0.64 -8.61 -5.59
CA MET A 544 0.12 -8.20 -4.42
C MET A 544 1.13 -9.29 -4.12
N ALA A 545 2.36 -8.95 -3.76
CA ALA A 545 3.39 -9.97 -3.50
C ALA A 545 3.93 -9.97 -2.08
N MET A 546 4.31 -11.17 -1.60
CA MET A 546 4.82 -11.38 -0.24
C MET A 546 6.12 -10.61 -0.02
N TYR A 547 7.04 -10.68 -0.99
CA TYR A 547 8.32 -9.99 -0.88
C TYR A 547 8.15 -8.48 -0.63
N GLU A 548 7.36 -7.83 -1.47
CA GLU A 548 7.06 -6.41 -1.34
C GLU A 548 6.37 -6.09 -0.01
N CYS A 549 5.59 -7.02 0.55
CA CYS A 549 4.95 -6.83 1.85
C CYS A 549 5.96 -6.74 2.99
N PHE A 550 6.86 -7.72 3.14
CA PHE A 550 7.75 -7.73 4.31
C PHE A 550 8.96 -6.81 4.13
N ASP A 551 9.45 -6.61 2.91
CA ASP A 551 10.58 -5.70 2.67
C ASP A 551 10.17 -4.24 2.87
N SER A 552 8.98 -3.83 2.39
CA SER A 552 8.42 -2.51 2.69
C SER A 552 8.19 -2.32 4.19
N PHE A 553 7.79 -3.36 4.91
CA PHE A 553 7.64 -3.30 6.37
C PHE A 553 8.96 -2.99 7.09
N VAL A 554 10.08 -3.55 6.62
CA VAL A 554 11.41 -3.22 7.15
C VAL A 554 11.79 -1.77 6.81
N ALA A 555 11.62 -1.36 5.56
CA ALA A 555 11.92 0.01 5.13
C ALA A 555 11.12 1.05 5.94
N PHE A 556 9.84 0.78 6.20
CA PHE A 556 8.99 1.68 6.98
C PHE A 556 9.30 1.69 8.47
N ALA A 557 9.84 0.60 9.04
CA ALA A 557 10.37 0.65 10.40
C ALA A 557 11.50 1.71 10.50
N HIS A 558 12.44 1.70 9.55
CA HIS A 558 13.49 2.72 9.48
C HIS A 558 12.94 4.12 9.19
N TYR A 559 11.97 4.25 8.27
CA TYR A 559 11.33 5.53 7.97
C TYR A 559 10.70 6.16 9.22
N LEU A 560 9.99 5.36 10.03
CA LEU A 560 9.33 5.83 11.24
C LEU A 560 10.34 6.10 12.37
N ASP A 561 11.45 5.35 12.45
CA ASP A 561 12.53 5.61 13.41
C ASP A 561 13.20 6.97 13.11
N ASP A 562 13.48 7.25 11.83
CA ASP A 562 14.07 8.51 11.39
C ASP A 562 13.02 9.65 11.30
N GLY A 563 11.72 9.35 11.31
CA GLY A 563 10.64 10.32 11.09
C GLY A 563 10.51 11.39 12.17
N GLY A 564 10.65 10.99 13.45
CA GLY A 564 10.48 11.86 14.62
C GLY A 564 9.23 12.74 14.61
N PRO A 565 9.15 13.79 15.46
CA PRO A 565 7.94 14.59 15.63
C PRO A 565 7.56 15.44 14.40
N GLU A 566 8.52 15.75 13.52
CA GLU A 566 8.31 16.60 12.34
C GLU A 566 7.62 15.87 11.18
N LEU A 567 7.57 14.53 11.21
CA LEU A 567 6.82 13.74 10.23
C LEU A 567 5.33 14.10 10.29
N GLU A 568 4.75 14.39 9.11
CA GLU A 568 3.31 14.64 8.94
C GLU A 568 2.46 13.58 9.64
N PRO A 569 1.49 13.97 10.50
CA PRO A 569 0.68 13.02 11.27
C PRO A 569 -0.07 12.01 10.41
N GLU A 570 -0.64 12.43 9.27
CA GLU A 570 -1.32 11.52 8.35
C GLU A 570 -0.37 10.53 7.68
N ALA A 571 0.84 10.96 7.32
CA ALA A 571 1.85 10.07 6.77
C ALA A 571 2.24 9.01 7.83
N ARG A 572 2.48 9.44 9.08
CA ARG A 572 2.78 8.53 10.18
C ARG A 572 1.65 7.52 10.41
N MET A 573 0.41 7.99 10.41
CA MET A 573 -0.77 7.14 10.59
C MET A 573 -0.91 6.11 9.45
N LEU A 574 -0.82 6.54 8.19
CA LEU A 574 -1.01 5.66 7.04
C LEU A 574 0.07 4.56 6.99
N ILE A 575 1.32 4.90 7.30
CA ILE A 575 2.42 3.93 7.38
C ILE A 575 2.29 3.02 8.60
N GLY A 576 1.90 3.57 9.76
CA GLY A 576 1.62 2.78 10.96
C GLY A 576 0.50 1.75 10.73
N GLU A 577 -0.59 2.14 10.08
CA GLU A 577 -1.67 1.21 9.72
C GLU A 577 -1.20 0.20 8.66
N TYR A 578 -0.38 0.58 7.66
CA TYR A 578 0.20 -0.40 6.72
C TYR A 578 0.97 -1.50 7.47
N CYS A 579 1.85 -1.09 8.40
CA CYS A 579 2.63 -2.00 9.23
C CYS A 579 1.76 -2.91 10.12
N LYS A 580 0.60 -2.41 10.57
CA LYS A 580 -0.37 -3.21 11.31
C LYS A 580 -1.11 -4.21 10.44
N TYR A 581 -1.62 -3.79 9.29
CA TYR A 581 -2.38 -4.66 8.40
C TYR A 581 -1.54 -5.76 7.76
N VAL A 582 -0.26 -5.49 7.44
CA VAL A 582 0.60 -6.51 6.84
C VAL A 582 0.81 -7.71 7.78
N LEU A 583 0.90 -7.50 9.10
CA LEU A 583 1.04 -8.58 10.08
C LEU A 583 -0.16 -9.53 10.10
N SER A 584 -1.34 -9.05 9.70
CA SER A 584 -2.55 -9.87 9.59
C SER A 584 -2.66 -10.52 8.22
N ARG A 585 -2.58 -9.70 7.16
CA ARG A 585 -2.77 -10.10 5.76
C ARG A 585 -1.71 -11.10 5.28
N ALA A 586 -0.44 -10.86 5.60
CA ALA A 586 0.66 -11.64 5.05
C ALA A 586 0.55 -13.14 5.41
N TRP A 587 -0.22 -13.49 6.44
CA TRP A 587 -0.49 -14.88 6.80
C TRP A 587 -1.14 -15.69 5.67
N TYR A 588 -1.94 -15.05 4.82
CA TYR A 588 -2.68 -15.72 3.75
C TYR A 588 -1.85 -16.06 2.52
N TYR A 589 -0.62 -15.56 2.41
CA TYR A 589 0.28 -16.03 1.36
C TYR A 589 0.76 -17.47 1.62
N TYR A 590 0.69 -17.97 2.86
CA TYR A 590 1.07 -19.35 3.12
C TYR A 590 -0.02 -20.30 2.58
N PRO A 591 0.33 -21.29 1.74
CA PRO A 591 -0.64 -22.18 1.12
C PRO A 591 -1.57 -22.89 2.12
N ASP A 592 -1.05 -23.25 3.31
CA ASP A 592 -1.82 -23.90 4.38
C ASP A 592 -2.91 -23.02 5.00
N ALA A 593 -2.87 -21.71 4.74
CA ALA A 593 -3.88 -20.75 5.17
C ALA A 593 -4.99 -20.51 4.12
N LEU A 594 -4.88 -21.11 2.93
CA LEU A 594 -5.83 -20.91 1.83
C LEU A 594 -6.68 -22.17 1.57
N PRO A 595 -7.94 -22.02 1.11
CA PRO A 595 -8.69 -23.12 0.52
C PRO A 595 -7.93 -23.77 -0.65
N ASP A 596 -8.14 -25.07 -0.86
CA ASP A 596 -7.43 -25.82 -1.92
C ASP A 596 -7.73 -25.27 -3.32
N ASP A 597 -8.99 -24.88 -3.58
CA ASP A 597 -9.44 -24.34 -4.87
C ASP A 597 -8.97 -22.91 -5.13
N ALA A 598 -8.52 -22.20 -4.10
CA ALA A 598 -7.94 -20.86 -4.22
C ALA A 598 -6.47 -20.86 -4.66
N ILE A 599 -5.83 -22.04 -4.80
CA ILE A 599 -4.43 -22.18 -5.19
C ILE A 599 -4.31 -22.58 -6.66
N ALA A 600 -3.40 -21.95 -7.38
CA ALA A 600 -3.17 -22.20 -8.80
C ALA A 600 -2.61 -23.61 -9.03
N GLU A 601 -3.21 -24.33 -9.98
CA GLU A 601 -2.73 -25.66 -10.39
C GLU A 601 -1.43 -25.58 -11.22
N LYS A 602 -1.13 -24.41 -11.80
CA LYS A 602 0.03 -24.16 -12.65
C LYS A 602 0.70 -22.84 -12.31
N GLN A 603 2.02 -22.90 -12.20
CA GLN A 603 2.90 -21.76 -11.93
C GLN A 603 3.52 -21.27 -13.24
N ARG A 604 4.19 -20.11 -13.21
CA ARG A 604 5.05 -19.66 -14.32
C ARG A 604 6.08 -20.75 -14.65
N GLU A 605 6.39 -20.85 -15.94
CA GLU A 605 7.39 -21.80 -16.44
C GLU A 605 8.73 -21.55 -15.74
N ALA A 606 9.36 -22.62 -15.22
CA ALA A 606 10.57 -22.64 -14.38
C ALA A 606 10.40 -22.35 -12.86
N ASN A 607 9.24 -21.92 -12.37
CA ASN A 607 9.06 -21.58 -10.95
C ASN A 607 8.61 -22.76 -10.06
N GLY A 608 9.00 -23.98 -10.44
CA GLY A 608 8.78 -25.17 -9.62
C GLY A 608 7.30 -25.55 -9.47
N HIS A 609 6.88 -25.81 -8.23
CA HIS A 609 5.51 -26.22 -7.90
C HIS A 609 5.10 -25.69 -6.51
N ILE A 610 3.83 -25.81 -6.16
CA ILE A 610 3.33 -25.48 -4.81
C ILE A 610 3.21 -26.74 -3.97
N ASP A 611 3.86 -26.74 -2.80
CA ASP A 611 3.69 -27.73 -1.75
C ASP A 611 3.05 -27.09 -0.51
N ARG A 612 1.81 -27.47 -0.21
CA ARG A 612 1.04 -26.94 0.93
C ARG A 612 1.57 -27.37 2.29
N THR A 613 2.46 -28.35 2.35
CA THR A 613 3.06 -28.84 3.58
C THR A 613 4.30 -28.06 3.98
N LEU A 614 4.92 -27.35 3.03
CA LEU A 614 6.06 -26.47 3.28
C LEU A 614 5.60 -25.08 3.74
N SER A 615 6.21 -24.57 4.80
CA SER A 615 5.95 -23.25 5.36
C SER A 615 6.71 -22.16 4.60
N PHE A 616 6.55 -22.14 3.27
CA PHE A 616 6.99 -21.08 2.37
C PHE A 616 5.76 -20.39 1.77
N PRO A 617 5.73 -19.06 1.72
CA PRO A 617 4.61 -18.33 1.14
C PRO A 617 4.55 -18.52 -0.38
N LEU A 618 3.35 -18.39 -0.94
CA LEU A 618 3.16 -18.06 -2.35
C LEU A 618 3.72 -16.66 -2.59
N GLU A 619 4.24 -16.41 -3.79
CA GLU A 619 4.66 -15.06 -4.16
C GLU A 619 3.45 -14.12 -4.23
N ASP A 620 2.34 -14.57 -4.83
CA ASP A 620 1.26 -13.71 -5.32
C ASP A 620 -0.14 -13.99 -4.75
N LEU A 621 -0.88 -12.91 -4.42
CA LEU A 621 -2.31 -12.86 -4.11
C LEU A 621 -3.02 -11.81 -4.97
N TYR A 622 -4.30 -12.02 -5.30
CA TYR A 622 -5.02 -11.20 -6.30
C TYR A 622 -6.27 -10.50 -5.74
N PRO A 623 -6.30 -9.15 -5.69
CA PRO A 623 -7.49 -8.44 -5.22
C PRO A 623 -8.75 -8.71 -6.04
N ASP A 624 -8.62 -9.18 -7.28
CA ASP A 624 -9.75 -9.47 -8.16
C ASP A 624 -10.24 -10.93 -8.09
N GLY A 625 -9.73 -11.71 -7.14
CA GLY A 625 -10.25 -13.04 -6.80
C GLY A 625 -9.73 -14.20 -7.62
N GLN A 626 -8.65 -14.02 -8.39
CA GLN A 626 -7.97 -15.11 -9.07
C GLN A 626 -7.30 -16.09 -8.08
N GLN A 627 -6.95 -17.28 -8.56
CA GLN A 627 -6.16 -18.24 -7.80
C GLN A 627 -4.78 -17.66 -7.48
N ALA A 628 -4.30 -17.93 -6.27
CA ALA A 628 -3.01 -17.52 -5.74
C ALA A 628 -1.87 -18.47 -6.15
N GLY A 629 -0.64 -17.97 -6.17
CA GLY A 629 0.54 -18.78 -6.50
C GLY A 629 0.69 -19.06 -8.00
N GLN A 630 0.19 -18.18 -8.86
CA GLN A 630 0.43 -18.28 -10.29
C GLN A 630 1.90 -17.99 -10.63
N VAL A 631 2.60 -17.22 -9.79
CA VAL A 631 4.04 -17.00 -9.97
C VAL A 631 4.83 -18.16 -9.41
N GLY A 632 4.61 -18.54 -8.15
CA GLY A 632 5.29 -19.68 -7.54
C GLY A 632 5.17 -19.69 -6.02
N GLN A 633 5.72 -20.72 -5.39
CA GLN A 633 5.93 -20.77 -3.94
C GLN A 633 7.34 -20.25 -3.63
N GLU A 634 7.40 -19.07 -3.04
CA GLU A 634 8.58 -18.22 -2.83
C GLU A 634 9.37 -18.66 -1.59
N VAL A 635 10.47 -19.39 -1.75
CA VAL A 635 11.25 -19.91 -0.62
C VAL A 635 11.94 -18.78 0.13
N TYR A 636 12.45 -17.76 -0.56
CA TYR A 636 13.03 -16.58 0.09
C TYR A 636 11.99 -15.75 0.85
N GLY A 637 10.71 -15.87 0.48
CA GLY A 637 9.58 -15.34 1.25
C GLY A 637 9.46 -15.94 2.66
N ALA A 638 10.17 -17.04 2.97
CA ALA A 638 10.35 -17.52 4.34
C ALA A 638 10.93 -16.44 5.28
N GLY A 639 11.69 -15.48 4.72
CA GLY A 639 12.19 -14.28 5.41
C GLY A 639 11.08 -13.52 6.15
N ALA A 640 9.89 -13.45 5.57
CA ALA A 640 8.75 -12.73 6.14
C ALA A 640 8.41 -13.19 7.57
N ALA A 641 8.43 -14.51 7.82
CA ALA A 641 8.10 -15.05 9.14
C ALA A 641 9.09 -14.59 10.21
N PHE A 642 10.38 -14.57 9.88
CA PHE A 642 11.45 -14.11 10.77
C PHE A 642 11.34 -12.60 11.04
N ILE A 643 11.11 -11.81 10.00
CA ILE A 643 10.97 -10.35 10.07
C ILE A 643 9.76 -9.95 10.92
N PHE A 644 8.59 -10.53 10.65
CA PHE A 644 7.38 -10.22 11.41
C PHE A 644 7.49 -10.69 12.86
N ALA A 645 8.08 -11.87 13.12
CA ALA A 645 8.29 -12.36 14.47
C ALA A 645 9.24 -11.47 15.28
N SER A 646 10.38 -11.08 14.69
CA SER A 646 11.41 -10.27 15.38
C SER A 646 10.97 -8.84 15.68
N ARG A 647 10.05 -8.27 14.89
CA ARG A 647 9.59 -6.87 15.04
C ARG A 647 8.27 -6.73 15.80
N ALA A 648 7.35 -7.69 15.67
CA ALA A 648 6.04 -7.62 16.34
C ALA A 648 6.01 -8.28 17.73
N PHE A 649 6.99 -9.13 18.05
CA PHE A 649 7.11 -9.79 19.36
C PHE A 649 8.34 -9.26 20.09
N HIS A 650 8.20 -9.00 21.39
CA HIS A 650 9.26 -8.49 22.23
C HIS A 650 9.49 -9.43 23.41
N ARG A 651 10.75 -9.80 23.61
CA ARG A 651 11.19 -10.58 24.76
C ARG A 651 11.48 -9.64 25.93
N ILE A 652 10.96 -9.97 27.11
CA ILE A 652 11.18 -9.20 28.33
C ILE A 652 11.83 -10.10 29.37
N ASP A 653 13.03 -9.73 29.81
CA ASP A 653 13.82 -10.53 30.73
C ASP A 653 13.10 -10.77 32.06
N GLY A 654 12.87 -12.05 32.38
CA GLY A 654 12.18 -12.47 33.59
C GLY A 654 10.64 -12.44 33.50
N ALA A 655 10.06 -11.99 32.40
CA ALA A 655 8.61 -12.08 32.19
C ALA A 655 8.19 -13.51 31.81
N PRO A 656 6.99 -13.98 32.22
CA PRO A 656 6.48 -15.29 31.84
C PRO A 656 5.79 -15.30 30.45
N PHE A 657 5.95 -14.24 29.67
CA PHE A 657 5.28 -14.02 28.38
C PHE A 657 6.19 -13.32 27.36
N LEU A 658 5.83 -13.43 26.07
CA LEU A 658 6.21 -12.50 25.01
C LEU A 658 5.19 -11.37 24.95
N LEU A 659 5.66 -10.15 24.72
CA LEU A 659 4.80 -9.02 24.41
C LEU A 659 4.63 -8.95 22.89
N PHE A 660 3.41 -9.10 22.39
CA PHE A 660 3.07 -8.83 20.99
C PHE A 660 2.46 -7.43 20.86
N CYS A 661 2.83 -6.70 19.81
CA CYS A 661 2.15 -5.50 19.36
C CYS A 661 2.04 -5.53 17.83
N ASP A 662 0.84 -5.24 17.30
CA ASP A 662 0.64 -5.07 15.85
C ASP A 662 1.00 -3.66 15.36
N SER A 663 1.44 -2.77 16.27
CA SER A 663 2.06 -1.50 15.94
C SER A 663 3.56 -1.58 16.23
N LEU A 664 4.37 -0.90 15.42
CA LEU A 664 5.81 -0.86 15.63
C LEU A 664 6.13 -0.10 16.92
N VAL A 665 6.61 -0.83 17.94
CA VAL A 665 7.01 -0.23 19.21
C VAL A 665 8.23 0.66 19.00
N ARG A 666 8.16 1.92 19.45
CA ARG A 666 9.20 2.93 19.24
C ARG A 666 10.25 2.92 20.36
N ALA A 667 9.82 2.61 21.57
CA ALA A 667 10.71 2.46 22.71
C ALA A 667 10.12 1.50 23.74
N VAL A 668 11.02 0.76 24.39
CA VAL A 668 10.73 -0.14 25.50
C VAL A 668 11.69 0.18 26.62
N GLU A 669 11.17 0.59 27.79
CA GLU A 669 11.98 0.92 28.96
C GLU A 669 11.57 0.07 30.17
N ARG A 670 12.53 -0.59 30.80
CA ARG A 670 12.28 -1.33 32.05
C ARG A 670 12.27 -0.35 33.23
N THR A 671 11.10 -0.11 33.79
CA THR A 671 10.91 0.81 34.93
C THR A 671 10.92 0.10 36.29
N GLY A 672 10.99 -1.24 36.30
CA GLY A 672 11.19 -2.05 37.50
C GLY A 672 11.31 -3.55 37.19
N ASP A 673 11.44 -4.38 38.22
CA ASP A 673 11.60 -5.84 38.05
C ASP A 673 10.42 -6.48 37.31
N LYS A 674 9.22 -5.96 37.54
CA LYS A 674 7.97 -6.41 36.90
C LYS A 674 7.15 -5.26 36.32
N ALA A 675 7.85 -4.25 35.80
CA ALA A 675 7.25 -3.07 35.21
C ALA A 675 8.01 -2.64 33.95
N LEU A 676 7.25 -2.26 32.91
CA LEU A 676 7.75 -1.89 31.60
C LEU A 676 6.94 -0.70 31.07
N THR A 677 7.62 0.22 30.39
CA THR A 677 7.00 1.30 29.64
C THR A 677 7.17 1.05 28.15
N LEU A 678 6.09 1.21 27.39
CA LEU A 678 6.04 1.08 25.94
C LEU A 678 5.67 2.43 25.33
N GLN A 679 6.35 2.82 24.26
CA GLN A 679 6.00 3.98 23.46
C GLN A 679 5.49 3.53 22.09
N LEU A 680 4.28 3.97 21.74
CA LEU A 680 3.67 3.82 20.42
C LEU A 680 3.54 5.19 19.75
N ASP A 681 3.62 5.22 18.42
CA ASP A 681 3.48 6.44 17.62
C ASP A 681 3.02 6.10 16.18
N ALA A 682 1.86 5.44 16.07
CA ALA A 682 1.24 5.10 14.78
C ALA A 682 0.04 6.01 14.45
N GLY A 683 -0.04 7.20 15.05
CA GLY A 683 -1.06 8.22 14.77
C GLY A 683 -2.15 8.34 15.85
N GLU A 684 -2.67 9.56 16.02
CA GLU A 684 -3.54 9.93 17.16
C GLU A 684 -4.91 9.24 17.17
N THR A 685 -5.44 8.88 16.01
CA THR A 685 -6.77 8.24 15.88
C THR A 685 -6.69 6.72 15.70
N ALA A 686 -5.48 6.16 15.60
CA ALA A 686 -5.26 4.74 15.37
C ALA A 686 -5.32 3.93 16.68
N THR A 687 -5.60 2.64 16.54
CA THR A 687 -5.59 1.68 17.66
C THR A 687 -4.62 0.55 17.36
N ALA A 688 -4.00 0.03 18.42
CA ALA A 688 -3.10 -1.12 18.37
C ALA A 688 -3.65 -2.25 19.24
N ASN A 689 -3.35 -3.48 18.86
CA ASN A 689 -3.56 -4.67 19.67
C ASN A 689 -2.27 -5.03 20.39
N VAL A 690 -2.30 -4.98 21.72
CA VAL A 690 -1.22 -5.43 22.58
C VAL A 690 -1.62 -6.76 23.20
N ARG A 691 -0.74 -7.77 23.15
CA ARG A 691 -1.03 -9.09 23.69
C ARG A 691 0.12 -9.62 24.52
N LEU A 692 -0.19 -10.27 25.64
CA LEU A 692 0.78 -10.99 26.45
C LEU A 692 0.63 -12.47 26.15
N VAL A 693 1.59 -13.06 25.44
CA VAL A 693 1.55 -14.45 24.95
C VAL A 693 2.41 -15.31 25.85
N ARG A 694 1.83 -16.31 26.52
CA ARG A 694 2.52 -17.15 27.50
C ARG A 694 3.73 -17.87 26.90
N LEU A 695 4.86 -17.83 27.60
CA LEU A 695 6.02 -18.65 27.25
C LEU A 695 5.78 -20.14 27.54
N LYS A 696 6.33 -21.00 26.68
CA LYS A 696 6.29 -22.47 26.88
C LYS A 696 6.79 -22.82 28.30
N ARG A 697 6.05 -23.69 29.00
CA ARG A 697 6.34 -24.14 30.39
C ARG A 697 6.37 -23.03 31.46
N ARG A 698 5.85 -21.85 31.17
CA ARG A 698 5.53 -20.81 32.17
C ARG A 698 4.02 -20.75 32.41
N LYS A 699 3.62 -20.09 33.50
CA LYS A 699 2.24 -19.72 33.78
C LYS A 699 2.08 -18.22 33.52
N LEU A 700 1.04 -17.84 32.79
CA LEU A 700 0.71 -16.43 32.61
C LEU A 700 0.20 -15.87 33.95
N THR A 701 0.85 -14.83 34.45
CA THR A 701 0.48 -14.18 35.72
C THR A 701 -0.45 -13.00 35.46
N LYS A 702 -1.03 -12.45 36.53
CA LYS A 702 -1.86 -11.26 36.41
C LYS A 702 -0.99 -10.11 35.89
N ALA A 703 -1.51 -9.38 34.92
CA ALA A 703 -0.88 -8.20 34.37
C ALA A 703 -1.87 -7.03 34.36
N ASN A 704 -1.36 -5.80 34.50
CA ASN A 704 -2.15 -4.59 34.35
C ASN A 704 -1.48 -3.68 33.32
N LEU A 705 -2.28 -3.11 32.43
CA LEU A 705 -1.86 -2.13 31.44
C LEU A 705 -2.55 -0.80 31.72
N THR A 706 -1.78 0.29 31.73
CA THR A 706 -2.28 1.64 32.01
C THR A 706 -1.75 2.64 30.99
N THR A 707 -2.49 3.71 30.72
CA THR A 707 -1.98 4.86 29.97
C THR A 707 -1.02 5.67 30.84
N ALA A 708 -0.23 6.57 30.22
CA ALA A 708 0.60 7.52 30.96
C ALA A 708 -0.19 8.43 31.92
N GLY A 709 -1.49 8.67 31.65
CA GLY A 709 -2.40 9.40 32.52
C GLY A 709 -2.86 8.61 33.76
N GLY A 710 -2.53 7.32 33.84
CA GLY A 710 -2.93 6.42 34.92
C GLY A 710 -4.25 5.67 34.67
N ASP A 711 -4.85 5.82 33.49
CA ASP A 711 -6.10 5.13 33.16
C ASP A 711 -5.85 3.65 32.92
N ALA A 712 -6.56 2.79 33.66
CA ALA A 712 -6.46 1.34 33.50
C ALA A 712 -7.16 0.87 32.22
N ILE A 713 -6.42 0.15 31.38
CA ILE A 713 -6.93 -0.47 30.16
C ILE A 713 -7.44 -1.87 30.51
N ARG A 714 -8.73 -2.11 30.25
CA ARG A 714 -9.33 -3.43 30.48
C ARG A 714 -8.91 -4.40 29.37
N PRO A 715 -8.57 -5.66 29.70
CA PRO A 715 -8.37 -6.69 28.69
C PRO A 715 -9.63 -6.85 27.83
N SER A 716 -9.46 -6.96 26.51
CA SER A 716 -10.52 -7.33 25.57
C SER A 716 -10.74 -8.86 25.54
N GLY A 717 -9.73 -9.63 25.96
CA GLY A 717 -9.80 -11.09 26.07
C GLY A 717 -8.77 -11.64 27.06
N THR A 718 -9.07 -12.77 27.69
CA THR A 718 -8.13 -13.46 28.59
C THR A 718 -8.33 -14.96 28.51
N SER A 719 -7.23 -15.69 28.37
CA SER A 719 -7.14 -17.14 28.45
C SER A 719 -5.90 -17.55 29.26
N ASP A 720 -5.71 -18.86 29.47
CA ASP A 720 -4.51 -19.37 30.12
C ASP A 720 -3.23 -19.09 29.32
N ASP A 721 -3.36 -18.86 28.01
CA ASP A 721 -2.24 -18.68 27.08
C ASP A 721 -2.03 -17.23 26.64
N ARG A 722 -3.03 -16.35 26.80
CA ARG A 722 -2.96 -14.99 26.28
C ARG A 722 -3.83 -13.99 27.05
N ILE A 723 -3.34 -12.77 27.19
CA ILE A 723 -4.16 -11.60 27.58
C ILE A 723 -4.13 -10.60 26.43
N ASP A 724 -5.31 -10.16 25.98
CA ASP A 724 -5.48 -9.26 24.84
C ASP A 724 -5.93 -7.87 25.31
N TYR A 725 -5.34 -6.82 24.74
CA TYR A 725 -5.68 -5.42 24.96
C TYR A 725 -5.86 -4.71 23.62
N VAL A 726 -6.81 -3.78 23.57
CA VAL A 726 -6.91 -2.76 22.53
C VAL A 726 -6.51 -1.44 23.16
N VAL A 727 -5.52 -0.78 22.57
CA VAL A 727 -4.89 0.44 23.11
C VAL A 727 -4.84 1.55 22.06
N PRO A 728 -4.76 2.82 22.46
CA PRO A 728 -4.37 3.88 21.52
C PRO A 728 -3.02 3.56 20.90
N ALA A 729 -2.90 3.72 19.58
CA ALA A 729 -1.65 3.46 18.86
C ALA A 729 -0.65 4.64 18.95
N ASN A 730 -1.00 5.68 19.70
CA ASN A 730 -0.12 6.81 20.01
C ASN A 730 -0.06 7.01 21.53
N GLY A 731 1.16 7.19 22.04
CA GLY A 731 1.42 7.53 23.43
C GLY A 731 2.13 6.42 24.20
N ARG A 732 2.21 6.65 25.52
CA ARG A 732 2.98 5.82 26.45
C ARG A 732 2.05 4.90 27.25
N LEU A 733 2.39 3.63 27.29
CA LEU A 733 1.69 2.58 28.04
C LEU A 733 2.61 2.02 29.12
N ILE A 734 2.06 1.74 30.30
CA ILE A 734 2.78 1.15 31.44
C ILE A 734 2.19 -0.22 31.71
N LEU A 735 2.99 -1.26 31.50
CA LEU A 735 2.68 -2.66 31.75
C LEU A 735 3.33 -3.10 33.06
N THR A 736 2.55 -3.74 33.93
CA THR A 736 3.05 -4.37 35.18
C THR A 736 2.57 -5.81 35.27
N TRP A 737 3.35 -6.69 35.90
CA TRP A 737 2.96 -8.10 36.09
C TRP A 737 3.38 -8.68 37.45
N GLU A 738 2.78 -9.83 37.81
CA GLU A 738 3.08 -10.59 39.04
C GLU A 738 4.15 -11.67 38.86
#